data_AF-I0X8C2-F1
#
_entry.id   AF-I0X8C2-F1
#
_cell.length_a   1.000
_cell.length_b   1.000
_cell.length_c   1.000
_cell.angle_alpha   90.00
_cell.angle_beta   90.00
_cell.angle_gamma   90.00
#
_symmetry.space_group_name_H-M   'P 1'
#
loop_
_entity.id
_entity.type
_entity.pdbx_description
1 polymer ?
#
loop_
_entity_poly.entity_id
_entity_poly.type
_entity_poly.pdbx_seq_one_letter_code
_entity_poly.pdbx_strand_id
1 'polypeptide(L)'
;MPKIECNEKLFFDAIGKKYTYDALEDVLPCAKAELDEKPDMSLPENERVVKIELNDTNRPDLWSTNGVARQIKLHEGGKTVDYMKLMTNRGNNDYADRVVDVDPELKNIRPYMVAFMIAGKPIDDPMLKDIIQTQEKLAWNFGRKRKSLSMGVYRIDQIKFPVKYHAVDPDKTSFVPLQCESPMTCRQILTDHPKGKDFGWILADKSKFPLLSDAKNEILSMAPIINSATLGAVQVGDKDLMVELTGDNIENLILSANIVACDFADQGYEIKPVLVRHPYDTGLGKDIMVPYYFQPTTKTTLGAINKLLGSDFDMPKVVDALTRMGSSVEVKGEEITLSPAPYRNDFLHEVDIIEDVMIGANVAAFPPVTPSDFTVGRLLPLTEFSRKAKTLMVGLGYQEMIFNYVGSKKDYIDNMRIDGSKVIEIANPMSENYQFIRPEILSSLLRAESGSANAVYPHKIFEIGKVAYLKDDEVTGTITRQHIGFITSAANANFNDMASEVSSLLYYLDHEYKVVETEDPRFIVGRQAGVTVNGEVVGVFGEIHPQVLENWGITTPCAGGELDLESLMATADTKTDAQKKQEAKKAAGDAAPNGGNQKSEAETNPAKYFNEHIELLVAKITKVETNPQGDKLYIETLDDGSGTERIIQSGLRPYLKEDELLGQHVIIAANLAPRKMKGVESRGMLLACDYTEDGKEKVELLTAPWAAPGTVIQLEGNEYTGEKPAKIDIDHFCKVEYRVSNKCFTIAGIKALADGKPVTTNKADNCEVC
;
A
#
# COMPACT_ATOMS: atom_id res chain seq x y z
N MET A 1 -12.04 10.00 4.16
CA MET A 1 -13.25 9.17 4.11
C MET A 1 -14.38 9.97 3.46
N PRO A 2 -15.20 9.37 2.59
CA PRO A 2 -16.36 10.05 2.01
C PRO A 2 -17.38 10.41 3.11
N LYS A 3 -17.90 11.63 3.06
CA LYS A 3 -18.99 12.10 3.92
C LYS A 3 -20.22 12.42 3.07
N ILE A 4 -21.40 12.05 3.53
CA ILE A 4 -22.66 12.35 2.84
C ILE A 4 -23.61 13.09 3.79
N GLU A 5 -24.36 14.02 3.22
CA GLU A 5 -25.41 14.79 3.87
C GLU A 5 -26.76 14.23 3.42
N CYS A 6 -27.49 13.62 4.35
CA CYS A 6 -28.76 12.96 4.08
C CYS A 6 -29.90 13.81 4.64
N ASN A 7 -30.91 14.14 3.82
CA ASN A 7 -32.14 14.73 4.37
C ASN A 7 -32.82 13.73 5.31
N GLU A 8 -33.12 14.12 6.55
CA GLU A 8 -33.60 13.20 7.61
C GLU A 8 -34.85 12.43 7.17
N LYS A 9 -35.85 13.17 6.65
CA LYS A 9 -37.12 12.58 6.21
C LYS A 9 -36.91 11.61 5.04
N LEU A 10 -36.19 12.04 4.00
CA LEU A 10 -35.89 11.20 2.83
C LEU A 10 -35.17 9.91 3.24
N PHE A 11 -34.18 10.03 4.14
CA PHE A 11 -33.36 8.90 4.60
C PHE A 11 -34.19 7.87 5.38
N PHE A 12 -34.97 8.29 6.37
CA PHE A 12 -35.80 7.35 7.14
C PHE A 12 -36.98 6.79 6.33
N ASP A 13 -37.55 7.57 5.41
CA ASP A 13 -38.57 7.07 4.48
C ASP A 13 -38.00 5.96 3.57
N ALA A 14 -36.75 6.12 3.09
CA ALA A 14 -36.07 5.12 2.27
C ALA A 14 -35.78 3.83 3.06
N ILE A 15 -35.36 3.94 4.32
CA ILE A 15 -35.20 2.79 5.21
C ILE A 15 -36.55 2.10 5.47
N GLY A 16 -37.63 2.89 5.57
CA GLY A 16 -38.97 2.42 5.93
C GLY A 16 -39.21 2.37 7.45
N LYS A 17 -38.29 2.93 8.24
CA LYS A 17 -38.32 2.97 9.70
C LYS A 17 -37.52 4.17 10.20
N LYS A 18 -38.03 4.84 11.23
CA LYS A 18 -37.36 5.95 11.91
C LYS A 18 -36.60 5.45 13.14
N TYR A 19 -35.38 5.93 13.34
CA TYR A 19 -34.53 5.62 14.50
C TYR A 19 -34.33 6.83 15.39
N THR A 20 -33.99 6.59 16.66
CA THR A 20 -33.26 7.57 17.45
C THR A 20 -31.81 7.62 16.97
N TYR A 21 -31.11 8.74 17.17
CA TYR A 21 -29.71 8.85 16.70
C TYR A 21 -28.78 7.85 17.37
N ASP A 22 -28.99 7.54 18.65
CA ASP A 22 -28.19 6.51 19.34
C ASP A 22 -28.46 5.11 18.76
N ALA A 23 -29.72 4.78 18.44
CA ALA A 23 -30.04 3.52 17.77
C ALA A 23 -29.58 3.48 16.30
N LEU A 24 -29.45 4.64 15.66
CA LEU A 24 -28.89 4.74 14.32
C LEU A 24 -27.37 4.48 14.35
N GLU A 25 -26.65 5.02 15.34
CA GLU A 25 -25.22 4.74 15.56
C GLU A 25 -24.94 3.23 15.70
N ASP A 26 -25.83 2.47 16.36
CA ASP A 26 -25.69 1.02 16.50
C ASP A 26 -25.87 0.25 15.17
N VAL A 27 -26.61 0.80 14.21
CA VAL A 27 -26.98 0.12 12.95
C VAL A 27 -26.09 0.54 11.78
N LEU A 28 -25.59 1.79 11.77
CA LEU A 28 -24.72 2.32 10.71
C LEU A 28 -23.48 1.45 10.38
N PRO A 29 -22.85 0.71 11.32
CA PRO A 29 -21.74 -0.20 11.00
C PRO A 29 -22.05 -1.25 9.94
N CYS A 30 -23.32 -1.66 9.76
CA CYS A 30 -23.70 -2.59 8.69
C CYS A 30 -23.47 -2.01 7.28
N ALA A 31 -23.45 -0.68 7.17
CA ALA A 31 -23.14 0.08 5.97
C ALA A 31 -21.73 0.70 6.03
N LYS A 32 -20.83 0.14 6.85
CA LYS A 32 -19.48 0.68 7.08
C LYS A 32 -19.51 2.20 7.33
N ALA A 33 -20.51 2.65 8.10
CA ALA A 33 -20.82 4.05 8.28
C ALA A 33 -20.84 4.42 9.76
N GLU A 34 -20.63 5.69 10.04
CA GLU A 34 -20.71 6.30 11.36
C GLU A 34 -21.46 7.63 11.30
N LEU A 35 -22.12 8.00 12.40
CA LEU A 35 -22.77 9.30 12.51
C LEU A 35 -21.70 10.35 12.79
N ASP A 36 -21.48 11.27 11.85
CA ASP A 36 -20.46 12.33 11.97
C ASP A 36 -20.96 13.46 12.88
N GLU A 37 -22.21 13.87 12.70
CA GLU A 37 -22.84 14.93 13.48
C GLU A 37 -24.35 14.69 13.62
N LYS A 38 -24.88 14.90 14.83
CA LYS A 38 -26.33 14.89 15.07
C LYS A 38 -26.98 16.11 14.40
N PRO A 39 -28.16 15.97 13.78
CA PRO A 39 -28.82 17.08 13.10
C PRO A 39 -29.25 18.18 14.07
N ASP A 40 -29.36 19.41 13.56
CA ASP A 40 -29.93 20.53 14.31
C ASP A 40 -31.42 20.32 14.57
N MET A 41 -31.75 19.95 15.80
CA MET A 41 -33.12 19.65 16.23
C MET A 41 -34.02 20.89 16.28
N SER A 42 -33.48 22.10 16.16
CA SER A 42 -34.26 23.34 16.07
C SER A 42 -34.94 23.53 14.70
N LEU A 43 -34.42 22.88 13.65
CA LEU A 43 -35.01 22.89 12.31
C LEU A 43 -36.21 21.94 12.22
N PRO A 44 -37.17 22.19 11.30
CA PRO A 44 -38.25 21.26 11.02
C PRO A 44 -37.70 19.99 10.33
N GLU A 45 -38.36 18.85 10.54
CA GLU A 45 -37.87 17.51 10.13
C GLU A 45 -37.53 17.41 8.63
N ASN A 46 -38.29 18.08 7.78
CA ASN A 46 -38.06 18.12 6.33
C ASN A 46 -36.82 18.93 5.91
N GLU A 47 -36.23 19.70 6.82
CA GLU A 47 -35.03 20.53 6.57
C GLU A 47 -33.79 20.01 7.32
N ARG A 48 -33.95 19.04 8.22
CA ARG A 48 -32.85 18.44 8.98
C ARG A 48 -31.95 17.59 8.09
N VAL A 49 -30.66 17.64 8.39
CA VAL A 49 -29.59 16.93 7.67
C VAL A 49 -28.83 16.02 8.62
N VAL A 50 -28.84 14.72 8.34
CA VAL A 50 -28.04 13.71 9.02
C VAL A 50 -26.71 13.58 8.28
N LYS A 51 -25.59 13.86 8.95
CA LYS A 51 -24.25 13.73 8.36
C LYS A 51 -23.67 12.36 8.69
N ILE A 52 -23.32 11.62 7.65
CA ILE A 52 -22.80 10.25 7.75
C ILE A 52 -21.40 10.21 7.16
N GLU A 53 -20.44 9.69 7.92
CA GLU A 53 -19.09 9.38 7.45
C GLU A 53 -19.00 7.91 7.07
N LEU A 54 -18.38 7.61 5.94
CA LEU A 54 -18.24 6.25 5.41
C LEU A 54 -16.81 5.78 5.60
N ASN A 55 -16.65 4.71 6.37
CA ASN A 55 -15.37 4.10 6.73
C ASN A 55 -14.74 3.27 5.61
N ASP A 56 -15.31 3.31 4.40
CA ASP A 56 -14.78 2.58 3.26
C ASP A 56 -14.80 3.41 1.96
N THR A 57 -13.87 3.07 1.08
CA THR A 57 -13.74 3.62 -0.27
C THR A 57 -13.97 2.58 -1.37
N ASN A 58 -14.13 1.30 -1.06
CA ASN A 58 -14.39 0.23 -2.04
C ASN A 58 -15.90 0.06 -2.39
N ARG A 59 -16.80 0.65 -1.60
CA ARG A 59 -18.27 0.57 -1.73
C ARG A 59 -18.86 1.92 -2.18
N PRO A 60 -18.66 2.34 -3.44
CA PRO A 60 -19.22 3.59 -3.95
C PRO A 60 -20.76 3.61 -3.97
N ASP A 61 -21.40 2.44 -3.89
CA ASP A 61 -22.86 2.32 -3.74
C ASP A 61 -23.39 2.89 -2.42
N LEU A 62 -22.54 3.04 -1.40
CA LEU A 62 -22.91 3.62 -0.11
C LEU A 62 -22.75 5.14 -0.09
N TRP A 63 -22.25 5.77 -1.15
CA TRP A 63 -21.95 7.21 -1.18
C TRP A 63 -23.17 8.08 -1.55
N SER A 64 -24.37 7.56 -1.34
CA SER A 64 -25.65 8.26 -1.53
C SER A 64 -26.59 7.98 -0.35
N THR A 65 -27.59 8.84 -0.16
CA THR A 65 -28.62 8.65 0.88
C THR A 65 -29.32 7.30 0.72
N ASN A 66 -29.69 6.97 -0.52
CA ASN A 66 -30.39 5.74 -0.86
C ASN A 66 -29.51 4.50 -0.69
N GLY A 67 -28.22 4.59 -1.00
CA GLY A 67 -27.25 3.52 -0.80
C GLY A 67 -27.16 3.05 0.65
N VAL A 68 -26.93 3.99 1.58
CA VAL A 68 -26.89 3.69 3.02
C VAL A 68 -28.25 3.20 3.52
N ALA A 69 -29.33 3.89 3.15
CA ALA A 69 -30.68 3.49 3.55
C ALA A 69 -31.04 2.07 3.09
N ARG A 70 -30.67 1.72 1.86
CA ARG A 70 -30.84 0.37 1.27
C ARG A 70 -30.09 -0.67 2.09
N GLN A 71 -28.83 -0.42 2.41
CA GLN A 71 -28.01 -1.36 3.17
C GLN A 71 -28.58 -1.62 4.57
N ILE A 72 -29.00 -0.56 5.27
CA ILE A 72 -29.66 -0.68 6.59
C ILE A 72 -30.96 -1.49 6.48
N LYS A 73 -31.80 -1.16 5.49
CA LYS A 73 -33.08 -1.83 5.26
C LYS A 73 -32.90 -3.32 4.97
N LEU A 74 -31.94 -3.69 4.11
CA LEU A 74 -31.61 -5.09 3.81
C LEU A 74 -31.08 -5.81 5.04
N HIS A 75 -30.22 -5.16 5.82
CA HIS A 75 -29.64 -5.73 7.04
C HIS A 75 -30.70 -6.07 8.08
N GLU A 76 -31.76 -5.26 8.21
CA GLU A 76 -32.91 -5.56 9.07
C GLU A 76 -33.88 -6.63 8.50
N GLY A 77 -33.60 -7.16 7.30
CA GLY A 77 -34.46 -8.15 6.64
C GLY A 77 -35.62 -7.54 5.83
N GLY A 78 -35.55 -6.24 5.55
CA GLY A 78 -36.44 -5.56 4.61
C GLY A 78 -36.24 -6.03 3.17
N LYS A 79 -37.24 -5.79 2.32
CA LYS A 79 -37.17 -6.10 0.89
C LYS A 79 -36.92 -4.84 0.06
N THR A 80 -36.18 -5.00 -1.02
CA THR A 80 -35.89 -3.95 -1.99
C THR A 80 -36.51 -4.25 -3.35
N VAL A 81 -36.32 -3.34 -4.31
CA VAL A 81 -36.69 -3.56 -5.70
C VAL A 81 -35.87 -4.73 -6.27
N ASP A 82 -36.49 -5.51 -7.15
CA ASP A 82 -35.79 -6.53 -7.93
C ASP A 82 -34.93 -5.86 -9.00
N TYR A 83 -33.70 -5.47 -8.62
CA TYR A 83 -32.78 -4.72 -9.48
C TYR A 83 -32.39 -5.47 -10.75
N MET A 84 -32.47 -6.81 -10.76
CA MET A 84 -32.16 -7.60 -11.95
C MET A 84 -33.13 -7.32 -13.10
N LYS A 85 -34.37 -6.89 -12.81
CA LYS A 85 -35.34 -6.47 -13.84
C LYS A 85 -34.97 -5.16 -14.54
N LEU A 86 -34.10 -4.35 -13.93
CA LEU A 86 -33.63 -3.11 -14.53
C LEU A 86 -32.53 -3.38 -15.58
N MET A 87 -31.87 -4.54 -15.50
CA MET A 87 -30.67 -4.86 -16.29
C MET A 87 -31.02 -5.27 -17.71
N THR A 88 -30.35 -4.65 -18.68
CA THR A 88 -30.64 -4.81 -20.12
C THR A 88 -30.30 -6.21 -20.62
N ASN A 89 -29.18 -6.77 -20.18
CA ASN A 89 -28.80 -8.16 -20.44
C ASN A 89 -29.64 -9.20 -19.68
N ARG A 90 -30.66 -8.76 -18.92
CA ARG A 90 -31.68 -9.60 -18.27
C ARG A 90 -33.09 -9.34 -18.82
N GLY A 91 -33.22 -8.62 -19.93
CA GLY A 91 -34.47 -8.48 -20.69
C GLY A 91 -35.05 -7.07 -20.78
N ASN A 92 -34.48 -6.07 -20.08
CA ASN A 92 -34.94 -4.69 -20.19
C ASN A 92 -34.37 -4.00 -21.46
N ASN A 93 -35.07 -4.11 -22.58
CA ASN A 93 -34.65 -3.53 -23.86
C ASN A 93 -35.53 -2.35 -24.32
N ASP A 94 -36.30 -1.73 -23.42
CA ASP A 94 -37.15 -0.58 -23.75
C ASP A 94 -36.31 0.71 -23.87
N TYR A 95 -35.52 0.83 -24.94
CA TYR A 95 -34.81 2.08 -25.27
C TYR A 95 -35.63 2.97 -26.22
N ALA A 96 -36.69 2.43 -26.85
CA ALA A 96 -37.52 3.12 -27.83
C ALA A 96 -36.70 3.88 -28.89
N ASP A 97 -36.76 5.22 -28.90
CA ASP A 97 -36.03 6.11 -29.79
C ASP A 97 -34.81 6.79 -29.12
N ARG A 98 -34.52 6.47 -27.86
CA ARG A 98 -33.41 7.04 -27.08
C ARG A 98 -32.08 6.43 -27.52
N VAL A 99 -31.42 7.13 -28.43
CA VAL A 99 -30.15 6.69 -29.04
C VAL A 99 -29.08 7.76 -28.93
N VAL A 100 -27.88 7.36 -28.52
CA VAL A 100 -26.67 8.19 -28.53
C VAL A 100 -25.66 7.58 -29.50
N ASP A 101 -25.15 8.36 -30.44
CA ASP A 101 -24.08 7.94 -31.34
C ASP A 101 -22.74 8.57 -30.90
N VAL A 102 -21.70 7.73 -30.73
CA VAL A 102 -20.36 8.15 -30.32
C VAL A 102 -19.45 8.32 -31.54
N ASP A 103 -18.71 9.43 -31.56
CA ASP A 103 -17.74 9.74 -32.61
C ASP A 103 -16.46 8.87 -32.50
N PRO A 104 -15.96 8.28 -33.60
CA PRO A 104 -14.71 7.54 -33.63
C PRO A 104 -13.51 8.31 -33.09
N GLU A 105 -13.48 9.63 -33.25
CA GLU A 105 -12.36 10.46 -32.79
C GLU A 105 -12.20 10.51 -31.28
N LEU A 106 -13.26 10.21 -30.52
CA LEU A 106 -13.24 10.24 -29.06
C LEU A 106 -12.45 9.09 -28.44
N LYS A 107 -12.06 8.07 -29.23
CA LYS A 107 -11.35 6.89 -28.76
C LYS A 107 -10.10 7.21 -27.93
N ASN A 108 -9.36 8.25 -28.32
CA ASN A 108 -8.11 8.65 -27.67
C ASN A 108 -8.25 9.92 -26.80
N ILE A 109 -9.49 10.40 -26.61
CA ILE A 109 -9.79 11.61 -25.83
C ILE A 109 -10.55 11.22 -24.56
N ARG A 110 -11.73 10.63 -24.74
CA ARG A 110 -12.63 10.15 -23.69
C ARG A 110 -13.57 9.10 -24.30
N PRO A 111 -13.15 7.83 -24.36
CA PRO A 111 -13.74 6.84 -25.26
C PRO A 111 -15.15 6.37 -24.89
N TYR A 112 -15.48 6.36 -23.60
CA TYR A 112 -16.70 5.67 -23.17
C TYR A 112 -17.77 6.64 -22.70
N MET A 113 -19.01 6.26 -23.02
CA MET A 113 -20.23 6.94 -22.59
C MET A 113 -21.29 5.87 -22.35
N VAL A 114 -22.08 6.02 -21.29
CA VAL A 114 -23.30 5.25 -21.04
C VAL A 114 -24.39 6.22 -20.60
N ALA A 115 -25.65 5.86 -20.81
CA ALA A 115 -26.77 6.69 -20.35
C ALA A 115 -28.00 5.84 -20.03
N PHE A 116 -28.86 6.34 -19.17
CA PHE A 116 -30.19 5.79 -18.90
C PHE A 116 -31.18 6.92 -18.60
N MET A 117 -32.46 6.60 -18.63
CA MET A 117 -33.56 7.51 -18.30
C MET A 117 -34.19 7.09 -16.97
N ILE A 118 -34.45 8.08 -16.12
CA ILE A 118 -35.27 8.01 -14.92
C ILE A 118 -36.64 8.57 -15.30
N ALA A 119 -37.68 7.76 -15.24
CA ALA A 119 -39.05 8.16 -15.59
C ALA A 119 -39.97 8.12 -14.36
N GLY A 120 -40.91 9.06 -14.26
CA GLY A 120 -41.96 9.00 -13.23
C GLY A 120 -42.41 10.35 -12.66
N LYS A 121 -42.36 10.44 -11.32
CA LYS A 121 -42.82 11.65 -10.59
C LYS A 121 -41.87 12.83 -10.80
N PRO A 122 -42.31 14.09 -10.62
CA PRO A 122 -41.40 15.23 -10.60
C PRO A 122 -40.32 15.08 -9.54
N ILE A 123 -39.09 15.48 -9.84
CA ILE A 123 -38.01 15.51 -8.85
C ILE A 123 -38.28 16.62 -7.82
N ASP A 124 -38.21 16.27 -6.54
CA ASP A 124 -38.33 17.22 -5.44
C ASP A 124 -36.96 17.75 -4.99
N ASP A 125 -36.96 18.77 -4.12
CA ASP A 125 -35.74 19.41 -3.63
C ASP A 125 -34.78 18.43 -2.91
N PRO A 126 -35.24 17.55 -1.99
CA PRO A 126 -34.37 16.55 -1.37
C PRO A 126 -33.73 15.59 -2.37
N MET A 127 -34.49 15.04 -3.32
CA MET A 127 -33.93 14.14 -4.34
C MET A 127 -32.96 14.85 -5.28
N LEU A 128 -33.23 16.11 -5.64
CA LEU A 128 -32.33 16.90 -6.48
C LEU A 128 -30.99 17.16 -5.77
N LYS A 129 -31.02 17.48 -4.48
CA LYS A 129 -29.80 17.63 -3.66
C LYS A 129 -29.04 16.31 -3.54
N ASP A 130 -29.73 15.19 -3.34
CA ASP A 130 -29.10 13.86 -3.20
C ASP A 130 -28.42 13.41 -4.50
N ILE A 131 -29.04 13.58 -5.68
CA ILE A 131 -28.38 13.23 -6.96
C ILE A 131 -27.18 14.12 -7.26
N ILE A 132 -27.24 15.43 -6.94
CA ILE A 132 -26.09 16.34 -7.10
C ILE A 132 -24.95 15.93 -6.16
N GLN A 133 -25.25 15.61 -4.90
CA GLN A 133 -24.24 15.09 -3.99
C GLN A 133 -23.64 13.78 -4.52
N THR A 134 -24.48 12.82 -4.94
CA THR A 134 -24.04 11.53 -5.48
C THR A 134 -23.15 11.72 -6.72
N GLN A 135 -23.53 12.64 -7.61
CA GLN A 135 -22.71 13.08 -8.75
C GLN A 135 -21.32 13.53 -8.30
N GLU A 136 -21.26 14.42 -7.30
CA GLU A 136 -20.01 14.97 -6.80
C GLU A 136 -19.15 13.90 -6.13
N LYS A 137 -19.73 13.02 -5.29
CA LYS A 137 -18.98 11.95 -4.60
C LYS A 137 -18.43 10.92 -5.59
N LEU A 138 -19.26 10.43 -6.52
CA LEU A 138 -18.83 9.49 -7.54
C LEU A 138 -17.77 10.10 -8.46
N ALA A 139 -17.98 11.31 -8.97
CA ALA A 139 -17.05 11.92 -9.91
C ALA A 139 -15.74 12.39 -9.22
N TRP A 140 -15.80 12.84 -7.97
CA TRP A 140 -14.62 13.32 -7.24
C TRP A 140 -13.76 12.18 -6.70
N ASN A 141 -14.35 11.23 -5.98
CA ASN A 141 -13.62 10.14 -5.34
C ASN A 141 -13.37 9.00 -6.34
N PHE A 142 -14.42 8.34 -6.84
CA PHE A 142 -14.31 7.18 -7.74
C PHE A 142 -13.79 7.60 -9.13
N GLY A 143 -14.24 8.75 -9.62
CA GLY A 143 -13.82 9.35 -10.88
C GLY A 143 -12.50 10.12 -10.85
N ARG A 144 -11.79 10.14 -9.71
CA ARG A 144 -10.49 10.84 -9.51
C ARG A 144 -10.54 12.29 -10.00
N LYS A 145 -11.41 13.09 -9.39
CA LYS A 145 -11.70 14.49 -9.78
C LYS A 145 -12.12 14.60 -11.25
N ARG A 146 -13.09 13.76 -11.64
CA ARG A 146 -13.70 13.65 -12.98
C ARG A 146 -12.82 13.08 -14.09
N LYS A 147 -11.55 12.81 -13.82
CA LYS A 147 -10.58 12.28 -14.79
C LYS A 147 -11.09 10.99 -15.44
N SER A 148 -11.44 9.99 -14.64
CA SER A 148 -11.90 8.68 -15.14
C SER A 148 -13.41 8.57 -15.31
N LEU A 149 -14.18 9.35 -14.57
CA LEU A 149 -15.65 9.30 -14.61
C LEU A 149 -16.25 10.67 -14.34
N SER A 150 -17.16 11.10 -15.20
CA SER A 150 -18.01 12.27 -14.96
C SER A 150 -19.45 11.91 -15.27
N MET A 151 -20.38 12.42 -14.47
CA MET A 151 -21.80 12.21 -14.63
C MET A 151 -22.47 13.55 -14.90
N GLY A 152 -23.54 13.55 -15.69
CA GLY A 152 -24.46 14.67 -15.83
C GLY A 152 -25.91 14.21 -15.71
N VAL A 153 -26.81 15.19 -15.71
CA VAL A 153 -28.24 14.97 -15.58
C VAL A 153 -28.94 16.00 -16.44
N TYR A 154 -29.90 15.57 -17.26
CA TYR A 154 -30.61 16.40 -18.22
C TYR A 154 -32.11 16.16 -18.17
N ARG A 155 -32.88 17.16 -18.60
CA ARG A 155 -34.34 17.04 -18.77
C ARG A 155 -34.62 16.40 -20.11
N ILE A 156 -35.16 15.18 -20.12
CA ILE A 156 -35.23 14.41 -21.37
C ILE A 156 -36.22 15.02 -22.38
N ASP A 157 -37.29 15.67 -21.91
CA ASP A 157 -38.32 16.31 -22.75
C ASP A 157 -37.76 17.39 -23.68
N GLN A 158 -36.63 18.00 -23.30
CA GLN A 158 -35.97 19.05 -24.07
C GLN A 158 -34.97 18.50 -25.09
N ILE A 159 -34.62 17.21 -25.01
CA ILE A 159 -33.62 16.58 -25.86
C ILE A 159 -34.30 16.00 -27.10
N LYS A 160 -33.70 16.21 -28.28
CA LYS A 160 -34.08 15.50 -29.51
C LYS A 160 -33.05 14.43 -29.85
N PHE A 161 -33.49 13.17 -29.88
CA PHE A 161 -32.66 12.04 -30.28
C PHE A 161 -32.55 11.94 -31.83
N PRO A 162 -31.46 11.37 -32.37
CA PRO A 162 -30.30 10.84 -31.66
C PRO A 162 -29.41 11.96 -31.08
N VAL A 163 -28.88 11.74 -29.89
CA VAL A 163 -27.84 12.57 -29.27
C VAL A 163 -26.49 12.17 -29.86
N LYS A 164 -25.58 13.13 -30.04
CA LYS A 164 -24.23 12.90 -30.56
C LYS A 164 -23.20 13.21 -29.49
N TYR A 165 -22.40 12.22 -29.12
CA TYR A 165 -21.19 12.43 -28.33
C TYR A 165 -19.99 12.51 -29.26
N HIS A 166 -19.48 13.72 -29.50
CA HIS A 166 -18.54 13.95 -30.60
C HIS A 166 -17.37 14.87 -30.24
N ALA A 167 -16.30 14.78 -31.02
CA ALA A 167 -15.10 15.59 -30.84
C ALA A 167 -15.22 16.91 -31.60
N VAL A 168 -15.02 18.05 -30.93
CA VAL A 168 -15.12 19.38 -31.54
C VAL A 168 -13.81 20.16 -31.50
N ASP A 169 -13.67 21.11 -32.43
CA ASP A 169 -12.63 22.13 -32.40
C ASP A 169 -12.96 23.15 -31.29
N PRO A 170 -12.16 23.19 -30.20
CA PRO A 170 -12.52 23.95 -29.00
C PRO A 170 -12.43 25.46 -29.19
N ASP A 171 -11.78 25.93 -30.25
CA ASP A 171 -11.61 27.35 -30.56
C ASP A 171 -12.74 27.87 -31.48
N LYS A 172 -13.48 26.97 -32.15
CA LYS A 172 -14.60 27.32 -33.04
C LYS A 172 -15.97 27.01 -32.45
N THR A 173 -16.06 26.08 -31.51
CA THR A 173 -17.33 25.70 -30.90
C THR A 173 -17.57 26.49 -29.62
N SER A 174 -18.76 27.09 -29.52
CA SER A 174 -19.17 27.90 -28.37
C SER A 174 -20.59 27.58 -27.91
N PHE A 175 -20.84 27.67 -26.62
CA PHE A 175 -22.17 27.57 -26.02
C PHE A 175 -22.25 28.40 -24.75
N VAL A 176 -23.46 28.57 -24.20
CA VAL A 176 -23.66 29.22 -22.90
C VAL A 176 -23.49 28.17 -21.80
N PRO A 177 -22.39 28.18 -21.02
CA PRO A 177 -22.21 27.25 -19.91
C PRO A 177 -23.15 27.58 -18.75
N LEU A 178 -23.45 26.60 -17.91
CA LEU A 178 -24.28 26.76 -16.72
C LEU A 178 -23.78 27.94 -15.85
N GLN A 179 -24.69 28.73 -15.28
CA GLN A 179 -24.38 29.94 -14.49
C GLN A 179 -23.72 31.09 -15.28
N CYS A 180 -23.76 31.06 -16.61
CA CYS A 180 -23.37 32.18 -17.47
C CYS A 180 -24.54 32.65 -18.34
N GLU A 181 -24.49 33.90 -18.81
CA GLU A 181 -25.51 34.51 -19.67
C GLU A 181 -25.07 34.64 -21.14
N SER A 182 -23.76 34.62 -21.40
CA SER A 182 -23.16 34.78 -22.72
C SER A 182 -22.43 33.52 -23.18
N PRO A 183 -22.35 33.27 -24.52
CA PRO A 183 -21.63 32.13 -25.05
C PRO A 183 -20.12 32.30 -24.88
N MET A 184 -19.44 31.20 -24.57
CA MET A 184 -17.99 31.09 -24.49
C MET A 184 -17.53 29.97 -25.41
N THR A 185 -16.35 30.13 -26.04
CA THR A 185 -15.72 29.00 -26.73
C THR A 185 -15.33 27.91 -25.74
N CYS A 186 -15.30 26.66 -26.18
CA CYS A 186 -14.86 25.54 -25.34
C CYS A 186 -13.47 25.76 -24.73
N ARG A 187 -12.55 26.42 -25.45
CA ARG A 187 -11.23 26.81 -24.92
C ARG A 187 -11.32 27.86 -23.81
N GLN A 188 -12.10 28.93 -24.01
CA GLN A 188 -12.30 29.98 -23.01
C GLN A 188 -12.93 29.45 -21.73
N ILE A 189 -13.82 28.46 -21.84
CA ILE A 189 -14.43 27.83 -20.65
C ILE A 189 -13.34 27.28 -19.72
N LEU A 190 -12.24 26.72 -20.23
CA LEU A 190 -11.18 26.19 -19.37
C LEU A 190 -10.46 27.25 -18.53
N THR A 191 -10.34 28.48 -19.03
CA THR A 191 -9.60 29.56 -18.36
C THR A 191 -10.51 30.44 -17.52
N ASP A 192 -11.72 30.72 -17.99
CA ASP A 192 -12.55 31.81 -17.48
C ASP A 192 -13.65 31.30 -16.54
N HIS A 193 -14.22 30.13 -16.83
CA HIS A 193 -15.30 29.54 -16.04
C HIS A 193 -14.75 28.89 -14.75
N PRO A 194 -15.41 29.02 -13.58
CA PRO A 194 -14.96 28.39 -12.33
C PRO A 194 -14.71 26.89 -12.45
N LYS A 195 -15.65 26.13 -13.03
CA LYS A 195 -15.47 24.68 -13.27
C LYS A 195 -14.38 24.36 -14.29
N GLY A 196 -14.05 25.29 -15.19
CA GLY A 196 -12.91 25.15 -16.08
C GLY A 196 -11.58 25.28 -15.34
N LYS A 197 -11.49 26.18 -14.36
CA LYS A 197 -10.31 26.29 -13.48
C LYS A 197 -10.12 25.04 -12.63
N ASP A 198 -11.21 24.46 -12.12
CA ASP A 198 -11.18 23.27 -11.27
C ASP A 198 -10.78 21.99 -12.05
N PHE A 199 -11.31 21.80 -13.26
CA PHE A 199 -11.23 20.52 -13.99
C PHE A 199 -10.62 20.61 -15.40
N GLY A 200 -10.33 21.81 -15.90
CA GLY A 200 -9.90 22.02 -17.28
C GLY A 200 -8.58 21.37 -17.64
N TRP A 201 -7.74 21.09 -16.63
CA TRP A 201 -6.52 20.30 -16.78
C TRP A 201 -6.74 18.90 -17.38
N ILE A 202 -7.96 18.35 -17.32
CA ILE A 202 -8.30 17.06 -17.93
C ILE A 202 -8.27 17.14 -19.46
N LEU A 203 -8.64 18.29 -20.04
CA LEU A 203 -8.73 18.50 -21.48
C LEU A 203 -7.67 19.46 -22.04
N ALA A 204 -6.91 20.14 -21.17
CA ALA A 204 -6.03 21.24 -21.55
C ALA A 204 -5.01 20.87 -22.65
N ASP A 205 -4.52 19.63 -22.63
CA ASP A 205 -3.54 19.08 -23.57
C ASP A 205 -4.16 18.47 -24.84
N LYS A 206 -5.49 18.45 -24.96
CA LYS A 206 -6.20 17.83 -26.09
C LYS A 206 -6.44 18.81 -27.23
N SER A 207 -6.29 18.32 -28.45
CA SER A 207 -6.53 19.08 -29.69
C SER A 207 -8.02 19.28 -29.98
N LYS A 208 -8.86 18.31 -29.58
CA LYS A 208 -10.31 18.35 -29.69
C LYS A 208 -10.96 18.03 -28.36
N PHE A 209 -12.13 18.62 -28.09
CA PHE A 209 -12.85 18.43 -26.84
C PHE A 209 -14.10 17.59 -27.06
N PRO A 210 -14.47 16.74 -26.09
CA PRO A 210 -15.71 15.97 -26.16
C PRO A 210 -16.92 16.84 -25.84
N LEU A 211 -17.94 16.77 -26.69
CA LEU A 211 -19.16 17.56 -26.59
C LEU A 211 -20.39 16.67 -26.82
N LEU A 212 -21.45 16.92 -26.05
CA LEU A 212 -22.75 16.30 -26.25
C LEU A 212 -23.69 17.31 -26.90
N SER A 213 -24.33 16.93 -28.01
CA SER A 213 -25.39 17.72 -28.64
C SER A 213 -26.58 16.86 -29.04
N ASP A 214 -27.76 17.45 -29.12
CA ASP A 214 -28.96 16.77 -29.60
C ASP A 214 -29.02 16.72 -31.15
N ALA A 215 -30.11 16.18 -31.71
CA ALA A 215 -30.33 16.09 -33.15
C ALA A 215 -30.52 17.45 -33.85
N LYS A 216 -30.81 18.52 -33.10
CA LYS A 216 -30.85 19.90 -33.60
C LYS A 216 -29.48 20.61 -33.50
N ASN A 217 -28.47 19.91 -32.98
CA ASN A 217 -27.15 20.44 -32.64
C ASN A 217 -27.18 21.47 -31.50
N GLU A 218 -28.19 21.44 -30.64
CA GLU A 218 -28.19 22.18 -29.38
C GLU A 218 -27.28 21.45 -28.37
N ILE A 219 -26.45 22.20 -27.64
CA ILE A 219 -25.38 21.64 -26.81
C ILE A 219 -25.91 21.30 -25.41
N LEU A 220 -25.72 20.05 -24.99
CA LEU A 220 -26.07 19.56 -23.66
C LEU A 220 -24.94 19.85 -22.67
N SER A 221 -23.71 19.46 -23.02
CA SER A 221 -22.54 19.62 -22.15
C SER A 221 -21.21 19.48 -22.88
N MET A 222 -20.17 20.02 -22.25
CA MET A 222 -18.77 19.75 -22.55
C MET A 222 -18.21 18.87 -21.43
N ALA A 223 -18.37 17.55 -21.58
CA ALA A 223 -17.85 16.58 -20.61
C ALA A 223 -16.31 16.67 -20.53
N PRO A 224 -15.67 16.39 -19.38
CA PRO A 224 -16.23 16.26 -18.03
C PRO A 224 -16.40 17.60 -17.29
N ILE A 225 -16.33 18.74 -17.99
CA ILE A 225 -16.14 20.07 -17.39
C ILE A 225 -17.46 20.68 -16.93
N ILE A 226 -18.41 20.92 -17.85
CA ILE A 226 -19.59 21.73 -17.55
C ILE A 226 -20.78 21.42 -18.49
N ASN A 227 -21.99 21.56 -17.95
CA ASN A 227 -23.26 21.48 -18.69
C ASN A 227 -23.63 22.83 -19.32
N SER A 228 -24.50 22.85 -20.32
CA SER A 228 -25.08 24.08 -20.84
C SER A 228 -26.12 24.67 -19.87
N ALA A 229 -26.25 26.00 -19.83
CA ALA A 229 -27.33 26.68 -19.13
C ALA A 229 -28.73 26.38 -19.72
N THR A 230 -28.79 25.92 -20.97
CA THR A 230 -30.06 25.69 -21.69
C THR A 230 -30.61 24.30 -21.41
N LEU A 231 -30.14 23.27 -22.12
CA LEU A 231 -30.57 21.89 -21.99
C LEU A 231 -30.02 21.18 -20.73
N GLY A 232 -29.01 21.76 -20.08
CA GLY A 232 -28.20 21.13 -19.04
C GLY A 232 -28.56 21.43 -17.59
N ALA A 233 -29.60 22.24 -17.33
CA ALA A 233 -30.01 22.66 -15.99
C ALA A 233 -31.27 21.91 -15.53
N VAL A 234 -31.14 21.05 -14.51
CA VAL A 234 -32.27 20.38 -13.85
C VAL A 234 -32.74 21.23 -12.65
N GLN A 235 -34.05 21.29 -12.46
CA GLN A 235 -34.73 22.08 -11.43
C GLN A 235 -35.81 21.23 -10.74
N VAL A 236 -36.18 21.67 -9.53
CA VAL A 236 -37.29 21.06 -8.79
C VAL A 236 -38.58 21.17 -9.62
N GLY A 237 -39.30 20.05 -9.73
CA GLY A 237 -40.52 19.94 -10.53
C GLY A 237 -40.33 19.42 -11.95
N ASP A 238 -39.08 19.29 -12.43
CA ASP A 238 -38.81 18.59 -13.69
C ASP A 238 -39.21 17.13 -13.59
N LYS A 239 -39.75 16.60 -14.68
CA LYS A 239 -40.05 15.18 -14.85
C LYS A 239 -39.08 14.58 -15.85
N ASP A 240 -38.91 13.27 -15.74
CA ASP A 240 -38.19 12.43 -16.69
C ASP A 240 -36.76 12.94 -17.02
N LEU A 241 -35.77 12.31 -16.39
CA LEU A 241 -34.38 12.76 -16.46
C LEU A 241 -33.54 11.76 -17.26
N MET A 242 -32.60 12.26 -18.04
CA MET A 242 -31.53 11.45 -18.62
C MET A 242 -30.27 11.63 -17.78
N VAL A 243 -29.69 10.53 -17.31
CA VAL A 243 -28.37 10.51 -16.66
C VAL A 243 -27.38 9.94 -17.64
N GLU A 244 -26.30 10.67 -17.90
CA GLU A 244 -25.16 10.19 -18.69
C GLU A 244 -23.91 10.11 -17.84
N LEU A 245 -23.05 9.15 -18.18
CA LEU A 245 -21.73 9.03 -17.61
C LEU A 245 -20.72 8.88 -18.74
N THR A 246 -19.62 9.62 -18.67
CA THR A 246 -18.50 9.55 -19.64
C THR A 246 -17.18 9.32 -18.93
N GLY A 247 -16.22 8.66 -19.59
CA GLY A 247 -14.98 8.25 -18.94
C GLY A 247 -14.00 7.49 -19.80
N ASP A 248 -12.98 6.94 -19.15
CA ASP A 248 -11.91 6.14 -19.73
C ASP A 248 -12.03 4.63 -19.45
N ASN A 249 -12.97 4.22 -18.59
CA ASN A 249 -13.21 2.84 -18.21
C ASN A 249 -14.71 2.51 -18.23
N ILE A 250 -15.14 1.59 -19.09
CA ILE A 250 -16.56 1.26 -19.30
C ILE A 250 -17.23 0.62 -18.07
N GLU A 251 -16.54 -0.26 -17.35
CA GLU A 251 -17.07 -0.96 -16.17
C GLU A 251 -17.36 0.02 -15.04
N ASN A 252 -16.48 1.00 -14.82
CA ASN A 252 -16.69 2.05 -13.83
C ASN A 252 -17.92 2.92 -14.17
N LEU A 253 -18.15 3.20 -15.46
CA LEU A 253 -19.34 3.92 -15.91
C LEU A 253 -20.60 3.10 -15.68
N ILE A 254 -20.59 1.80 -16.02
CA ILE A 254 -21.74 0.91 -15.82
C ILE A 254 -22.04 0.73 -14.34
N LEU A 255 -21.02 0.54 -13.49
CA LEU A 255 -21.21 0.44 -12.04
C LEU A 255 -21.87 1.69 -11.48
N SER A 256 -21.36 2.87 -11.84
CA SER A 256 -21.92 4.14 -11.38
C SER A 256 -23.32 4.38 -11.94
N ALA A 257 -23.60 3.97 -13.19
CA ALA A 257 -24.94 3.99 -13.76
C ALA A 257 -25.90 3.08 -12.97
N ASN A 258 -25.46 1.88 -12.63
CA ASN A 258 -26.25 0.92 -11.85
C ASN A 258 -26.52 1.44 -10.44
N ILE A 259 -25.55 2.07 -9.78
CA ILE A 259 -25.73 2.70 -8.46
C ILE A 259 -26.86 3.73 -8.51
N VAL A 260 -26.74 4.72 -9.41
CA VAL A 260 -27.74 5.79 -9.51
C VAL A 260 -29.10 5.25 -9.97
N ALA A 261 -29.12 4.29 -10.89
CA ALA A 261 -30.37 3.64 -11.31
C ALA A 261 -31.07 2.92 -10.14
N CYS A 262 -30.33 2.20 -9.30
CA CYS A 262 -30.89 1.53 -8.13
C CYS A 262 -31.38 2.54 -7.08
N ASP A 263 -30.65 3.64 -6.88
CA ASP A 263 -31.05 4.71 -5.94
C ASP A 263 -32.40 5.32 -6.32
N PHE A 264 -32.62 5.59 -7.61
CA PHE A 264 -33.90 6.11 -8.09
C PHE A 264 -35.00 5.04 -8.12
N ALA A 265 -34.67 3.79 -8.41
CA ALA A 265 -35.64 2.69 -8.34
C ALA A 265 -36.19 2.51 -6.90
N ASP A 266 -35.34 2.65 -5.88
CA ASP A 266 -35.75 2.59 -4.47
C ASP A 266 -36.78 3.68 -4.11
N GLN A 267 -36.72 4.82 -4.81
CA GLN A 267 -37.62 5.95 -4.64
C GLN A 267 -38.89 5.87 -5.50
N GLY A 268 -39.09 4.74 -6.19
CA GLY A 268 -40.28 4.43 -6.99
C GLY A 268 -40.26 5.01 -8.41
N TYR A 269 -39.10 5.42 -8.92
CA TYR A 269 -38.95 5.80 -10.32
C TYR A 269 -38.78 4.57 -11.21
N GLU A 270 -39.23 4.67 -12.46
CA GLU A 270 -39.00 3.66 -13.48
C GLU A 270 -37.67 3.94 -14.19
N ILE A 271 -36.84 2.92 -14.42
CA ILE A 271 -35.56 3.07 -15.11
C ILE A 271 -35.67 2.49 -16.53
N LYS A 272 -35.44 3.34 -17.53
CA LYS A 272 -35.48 2.97 -18.94
C LYS A 272 -34.10 3.08 -19.58
N PRO A 273 -33.66 2.08 -20.38
CA PRO A 273 -32.36 2.13 -21.01
C PRO A 273 -32.28 3.19 -22.11
N VAL A 274 -31.05 3.60 -22.42
CA VAL A 274 -30.66 4.38 -23.59
C VAL A 274 -29.64 3.56 -24.37
N LEU A 275 -29.81 3.45 -25.69
CA LEU A 275 -28.86 2.77 -26.56
C LEU A 275 -27.70 3.72 -26.91
N VAL A 276 -26.49 3.37 -26.51
CA VAL A 276 -25.26 4.10 -26.89
C VAL A 276 -24.48 3.26 -27.88
N ARG A 277 -24.23 3.82 -29.08
CA ARG A 277 -23.50 3.16 -30.16
C ARG A 277 -22.07 3.66 -30.22
N HIS A 278 -21.13 2.79 -29.86
CA HIS A 278 -19.69 3.01 -29.99
C HIS A 278 -19.19 2.49 -31.34
N PRO A 279 -18.35 3.26 -32.05
CA PRO A 279 -17.81 2.83 -33.33
C PRO A 279 -16.69 1.78 -33.18
N TYR A 280 -16.14 1.64 -31.96
CA TYR A 280 -15.12 0.68 -31.56
C TYR A 280 -15.64 -0.27 -30.48
N ASP A 281 -14.97 -1.41 -30.33
CA ASP A 281 -15.29 -2.38 -29.28
C ASP A 281 -14.96 -1.79 -27.90
N THR A 282 -15.90 -1.96 -26.96
CA THR A 282 -15.78 -1.53 -25.57
C THR A 282 -15.35 -2.67 -24.64
N GLY A 283 -15.26 -3.91 -25.15
CA GLY A 283 -15.12 -5.13 -24.36
C GLY A 283 -16.47 -5.77 -23.99
N LEU A 284 -17.56 -5.01 -24.05
CA LEU A 284 -18.94 -5.48 -23.87
C LEU A 284 -19.76 -5.39 -25.17
N GLY A 285 -19.09 -5.14 -26.30
CA GLY A 285 -19.71 -4.89 -27.60
C GLY A 285 -19.70 -3.42 -28.01
N LYS A 286 -20.28 -3.15 -29.18
CA LYS A 286 -20.38 -1.79 -29.74
C LYS A 286 -21.67 -1.06 -29.37
N ASP A 287 -22.72 -1.82 -29.12
CA ASP A 287 -24.03 -1.30 -28.74
C ASP A 287 -24.22 -1.56 -27.24
N ILE A 288 -24.15 -0.50 -26.44
CA ILE A 288 -24.23 -0.59 -24.99
C ILE A 288 -25.55 0.02 -24.52
N MET A 289 -26.29 -0.74 -23.73
CA MET A 289 -27.50 -0.29 -23.04
C MET A 289 -27.29 -0.51 -21.55
N VAL A 290 -27.50 0.53 -20.75
CA VAL A 290 -27.44 0.46 -19.28
C VAL A 290 -28.81 0.81 -18.67
N PRO A 291 -29.16 0.34 -17.45
CA PRO A 291 -28.35 -0.48 -16.52
C PRO A 291 -27.95 -1.85 -17.08
N TYR A 292 -26.76 -2.34 -16.75
CA TYR A 292 -26.20 -3.58 -17.29
C TYR A 292 -25.50 -4.38 -16.18
N TYR A 293 -25.79 -5.68 -16.06
CA TYR A 293 -25.15 -6.53 -15.05
C TYR A 293 -23.88 -7.18 -15.61
N PHE A 294 -22.71 -6.79 -15.11
CA PHE A 294 -21.41 -7.29 -15.61
C PHE A 294 -20.59 -8.03 -14.55
N GLN A 295 -21.08 -8.08 -13.31
CA GLN A 295 -20.34 -8.64 -12.18
C GLN A 295 -20.18 -10.15 -12.31
N PRO A 296 -18.96 -10.69 -12.15
CA PRO A 296 -18.75 -12.14 -12.07
C PRO A 296 -19.29 -12.68 -10.75
N THR A 297 -19.63 -13.97 -10.75
CA THR A 297 -19.94 -14.71 -9.52
C THR A 297 -18.66 -15.10 -8.79
N THR A 298 -18.67 -15.06 -7.46
CA THR A 298 -17.55 -15.49 -6.61
C THR A 298 -17.97 -16.68 -5.76
N LYS A 299 -17.01 -17.52 -5.36
CA LYS A 299 -17.29 -18.75 -4.61
C LYS A 299 -16.49 -18.84 -3.33
N THR A 300 -17.05 -19.54 -2.35
CA THR A 300 -16.36 -19.96 -1.12
C THR A 300 -16.99 -21.24 -0.57
N THR A 301 -16.52 -21.70 0.59
CA THR A 301 -17.08 -22.85 1.30
C THR A 301 -17.43 -22.50 2.74
N LEU A 302 -18.38 -23.23 3.33
CA LEU A 302 -18.72 -23.06 4.75
C LEU A 302 -17.50 -23.24 5.67
N GLY A 303 -16.64 -24.22 5.34
CA GLY A 303 -15.41 -24.47 6.09
C GLY A 303 -14.42 -23.30 6.04
N ALA A 304 -14.24 -22.66 4.88
CA ALA A 304 -13.39 -21.49 4.74
C ALA A 304 -13.89 -20.29 5.56
N ILE A 305 -15.21 -20.03 5.52
CA ILE A 305 -15.86 -18.99 6.32
C ILE A 305 -15.59 -19.20 7.81
N ASN A 306 -15.95 -20.38 8.33
CA ASN A 306 -15.82 -20.68 9.76
C ASN A 306 -14.35 -20.67 10.21
N LYS A 307 -13.43 -21.14 9.37
CA LYS A 307 -12.00 -21.11 9.66
C LYS A 307 -11.46 -19.68 9.79
N LEU A 308 -11.82 -18.79 8.85
CA LEU A 308 -11.29 -17.42 8.85
C LEU A 308 -11.94 -16.55 9.92
N LEU A 309 -13.25 -16.70 10.14
CA LEU A 309 -13.99 -15.94 11.15
C LEU A 309 -13.83 -16.49 12.58
N GLY A 310 -13.31 -17.71 12.74
CA GLY A 310 -13.26 -18.39 14.03
C GLY A 310 -14.65 -18.67 14.61
N SER A 311 -15.61 -18.98 13.74
CA SER A 311 -17.02 -19.21 14.09
C SER A 311 -17.47 -20.65 13.81
N ASP A 312 -18.68 -20.98 14.25
CA ASP A 312 -19.34 -22.28 14.08
C ASP A 312 -20.68 -22.14 13.31
N PHE A 313 -20.73 -21.21 12.35
CA PHE A 313 -21.97 -20.91 11.65
C PHE A 313 -22.45 -22.09 10.80
N ASP A 314 -23.77 -22.24 10.72
CA ASP A 314 -24.41 -23.17 9.81
C ASP A 314 -24.74 -22.50 8.46
N MET A 315 -25.02 -23.32 7.45
CA MET A 315 -25.32 -22.84 6.10
C MET A 315 -26.53 -21.87 6.06
N PRO A 316 -27.66 -22.11 6.76
CA PRO A 316 -28.77 -21.16 6.80
C PRO A 316 -28.38 -19.78 7.33
N LYS A 317 -27.57 -19.72 8.42
CA LYS A 317 -27.11 -18.45 8.97
C LYS A 317 -26.20 -17.69 8.01
N VAL A 318 -25.31 -18.39 7.31
CA VAL A 318 -24.43 -17.80 6.29
C VAL A 318 -25.24 -17.24 5.12
N VAL A 319 -26.24 -17.98 4.62
CA VAL A 319 -27.11 -17.52 3.53
C VAL A 319 -27.93 -16.31 3.97
N ASP A 320 -28.48 -16.29 5.19
CA ASP A 320 -29.20 -15.14 5.74
C ASP A 320 -28.30 -13.90 5.82
N ALA A 321 -27.08 -14.05 6.35
CA ALA A 321 -26.09 -12.97 6.44
C ALA A 321 -25.74 -12.38 5.05
N LEU A 322 -25.46 -13.23 4.06
CA LEU A 322 -25.16 -12.76 2.70
C LEU A 322 -26.36 -12.10 2.01
N THR A 323 -27.57 -12.59 2.29
CA THR A 323 -28.82 -12.00 1.78
C THR A 323 -29.05 -10.61 2.40
N ARG A 324 -28.75 -10.44 3.68
CA ARG A 324 -28.77 -9.14 4.39
C ARG A 324 -27.77 -8.12 3.83
N MET A 325 -26.74 -8.59 3.12
CA MET A 325 -25.79 -7.74 2.37
C MET A 325 -26.23 -7.48 0.92
N GLY A 326 -27.43 -7.91 0.53
CA GLY A 326 -28.04 -7.68 -0.79
C GLY A 326 -27.58 -8.65 -1.88
N SER A 327 -26.77 -9.65 -1.54
CA SER A 327 -26.24 -10.61 -2.50
C SER A 327 -27.20 -11.78 -2.72
N SER A 328 -27.22 -12.33 -3.94
CA SER A 328 -27.95 -13.57 -4.26
C SER A 328 -27.02 -14.77 -4.13
N VAL A 329 -27.48 -15.85 -3.52
CA VAL A 329 -26.64 -17.00 -3.18
C VAL A 329 -27.23 -18.31 -3.70
N GLU A 330 -26.40 -19.12 -4.34
CA GLU A 330 -26.69 -20.51 -4.68
C GLU A 330 -25.81 -21.45 -3.84
N VAL A 331 -26.42 -22.48 -3.25
CA VAL A 331 -25.73 -23.46 -2.40
C VAL A 331 -25.72 -24.83 -3.07
N LYS A 332 -24.55 -25.48 -3.11
CA LYS A 332 -24.38 -26.86 -3.58
C LYS A 332 -23.47 -27.63 -2.62
N GLY A 333 -24.07 -28.42 -1.73
CA GLY A 333 -23.31 -29.06 -0.65
C GLY A 333 -22.73 -28.02 0.30
N GLU A 334 -21.41 -27.97 0.42
CA GLU A 334 -20.68 -26.96 1.22
C GLU A 334 -20.20 -25.75 0.39
N GLU A 335 -20.33 -25.80 -0.94
CA GLU A 335 -19.96 -24.69 -1.82
C GLU A 335 -21.07 -23.63 -1.87
N ILE A 336 -20.66 -22.38 -1.73
CA ILE A 336 -21.50 -21.19 -1.79
C ILE A 336 -21.06 -20.39 -3.01
N THR A 337 -21.97 -20.19 -3.97
CA THR A 337 -21.76 -19.30 -5.12
C THR A 337 -22.55 -18.01 -4.90
N LEU A 338 -21.85 -16.89 -4.77
CA LEU A 338 -22.41 -15.56 -4.57
C LEU A 338 -22.47 -14.81 -5.91
N SER A 339 -23.64 -14.25 -6.20
CA SER A 339 -23.86 -13.28 -7.26
C SER A 339 -24.02 -11.89 -6.62
N PRO A 340 -23.06 -10.97 -6.85
CA PRO A 340 -23.12 -9.62 -6.28
C PRO A 340 -24.37 -8.86 -6.74
N ALA A 341 -24.85 -7.93 -5.91
CA ALA A 341 -25.86 -6.98 -6.33
C ALA A 341 -25.34 -6.10 -7.50
N PRO A 342 -26.19 -5.64 -8.43
CA PRO A 342 -25.74 -4.91 -9.63
C PRO A 342 -25.00 -3.59 -9.37
N TYR A 343 -25.17 -3.01 -8.18
CA TYR A 343 -24.51 -1.79 -7.72
C TYR A 343 -23.18 -2.05 -7.00
N ARG A 344 -22.77 -3.32 -6.81
CA ARG A 344 -21.49 -3.70 -6.20
C ARG A 344 -20.50 -4.22 -7.23
N ASN A 345 -19.20 -4.04 -6.98
CA ASN A 345 -18.13 -4.59 -7.82
C ASN A 345 -16.83 -4.82 -7.03
N ASP A 346 -16.98 -5.14 -5.75
CA ASP A 346 -15.89 -5.26 -4.78
C ASP A 346 -15.58 -6.72 -4.40
N PHE A 347 -16.15 -7.69 -5.10
CA PHE A 347 -15.88 -9.11 -4.90
C PHE A 347 -14.75 -9.60 -5.84
N LEU A 348 -13.51 -9.56 -5.35
CA LEU A 348 -12.31 -9.99 -6.08
C LEU A 348 -11.78 -11.34 -5.58
N HIS A 349 -12.13 -11.73 -4.35
CA HIS A 349 -11.66 -12.93 -3.67
C HIS A 349 -12.76 -13.53 -2.80
N GLU A 350 -12.61 -14.79 -2.39
CA GLU A 350 -13.56 -15.42 -1.46
C GLU A 350 -13.64 -14.72 -0.11
N VAL A 351 -12.60 -13.96 0.26
CA VAL A 351 -12.53 -13.20 1.51
C VAL A 351 -13.55 -12.06 1.53
N ASP A 352 -13.91 -11.51 0.37
CA ASP A 352 -14.96 -10.48 0.28
C ASP A 352 -16.34 -11.07 0.62
N ILE A 353 -16.57 -12.35 0.30
CA ILE A 353 -17.75 -13.09 0.76
C ILE A 353 -17.70 -13.27 2.28
N ILE A 354 -16.54 -13.64 2.82
CA ILE A 354 -16.36 -13.87 4.26
C ILE A 354 -16.55 -12.56 5.06
N GLU A 355 -16.08 -11.43 4.54
CA GLU A 355 -16.33 -10.09 5.12
C GLU A 355 -17.83 -9.79 5.15
N ASP A 356 -18.54 -10.01 4.03
CA ASP A 356 -19.99 -9.82 3.96
C ASP A 356 -20.75 -10.74 4.95
N VAL A 357 -20.29 -11.98 5.18
CA VAL A 357 -20.85 -12.85 6.22
C VAL A 357 -20.66 -12.23 7.61
N MET A 358 -19.47 -11.71 7.91
CA MET A 358 -19.18 -11.07 9.20
C MET A 358 -20.08 -9.87 9.46
N ILE A 359 -20.25 -8.99 8.46
CA ILE A 359 -21.09 -7.78 8.57
C ILE A 359 -22.57 -8.17 8.63
N GLY A 360 -23.01 -9.06 7.75
CA GLY A 360 -24.39 -9.55 7.69
C GLY A 360 -24.82 -10.30 8.96
N ALA A 361 -23.92 -11.02 9.59
CA ALA A 361 -24.15 -11.71 10.88
C ALA A 361 -24.03 -10.78 12.10
N ASN A 362 -23.68 -9.50 11.89
CA ASN A 362 -23.35 -8.48 12.88
C ASN A 362 -22.02 -8.75 13.60
N VAL A 363 -21.07 -7.81 13.48
CA VAL A 363 -19.75 -7.88 14.12
C VAL A 363 -19.84 -8.03 15.64
N ALA A 364 -20.86 -7.45 16.27
CA ALA A 364 -21.08 -7.59 17.71
C ALA A 364 -21.41 -9.02 18.16
N ALA A 365 -21.74 -9.94 17.24
CA ALA A 365 -22.00 -11.34 17.54
C ALA A 365 -20.72 -12.17 17.79
N PHE A 366 -19.54 -11.63 17.49
CA PHE A 366 -18.26 -12.34 17.65
C PHE A 366 -17.66 -12.08 19.04
N PRO A 367 -17.57 -13.09 19.93
CA PRO A 367 -16.90 -12.92 21.21
C PRO A 367 -15.39 -12.76 20.99
N PRO A 368 -14.71 -11.84 21.70
CA PRO A 368 -13.27 -11.70 21.59
C PRO A 368 -12.57 -12.97 22.09
N VAL A 369 -11.60 -13.46 21.30
CA VAL A 369 -10.78 -14.63 21.65
C VAL A 369 -9.32 -14.20 21.77
N THR A 370 -8.65 -14.61 22.84
CA THR A 370 -7.20 -14.39 23.02
C THR A 370 -6.40 -15.37 22.15
N PRO A 371 -5.36 -14.92 21.44
CA PRO A 371 -4.43 -15.84 20.76
C PRO A 371 -3.87 -16.87 21.73
N SER A 372 -3.83 -18.13 21.32
CA SER A 372 -3.32 -19.26 22.11
C SER A 372 -1.82 -19.51 21.94
N ASP A 373 -1.22 -18.96 20.89
CA ASP A 373 0.17 -19.22 20.55
C ASP A 373 1.11 -18.42 21.46
N PHE A 374 1.98 -19.14 22.17
CA PHE A 374 2.98 -18.52 23.03
C PHE A 374 4.21 -18.10 22.21
N THR A 375 4.56 -16.82 22.30
CA THR A 375 5.80 -16.29 21.71
C THR A 375 6.58 -15.48 22.74
N VAL A 376 7.90 -15.59 22.74
CA VAL A 376 8.77 -14.76 23.59
C VAL A 376 9.15 -13.49 22.85
N GLY A 377 8.62 -12.35 23.30
CA GLY A 377 9.02 -11.03 22.81
C GLY A 377 10.38 -10.61 23.38
N ARG A 378 11.21 -9.96 22.56
CA ARG A 378 12.47 -9.31 22.98
C ARG A 378 12.58 -7.93 22.38
N LEU A 379 13.28 -7.03 23.06
CA LEU A 379 13.65 -5.73 22.50
C LEU A 379 14.76 -5.92 21.46
N LEU A 380 14.80 -5.02 20.48
CA LEU A 380 15.95 -4.92 19.59
C LEU A 380 17.18 -4.52 20.42
N PRO A 381 18.37 -5.12 20.19
CA PRO A 381 19.59 -4.76 20.91
C PRO A 381 19.86 -3.25 20.92
N LEU A 382 19.62 -2.58 19.78
CA LEU A 382 19.75 -1.13 19.66
C LEU A 382 18.83 -0.35 20.60
N THR A 383 17.61 -0.85 20.82
CA THR A 383 16.67 -0.24 21.77
C THR A 383 17.17 -0.39 23.21
N GLU A 384 17.73 -1.54 23.57
CA GLU A 384 18.32 -1.74 24.89
C GLU A 384 19.56 -0.85 25.09
N PHE A 385 20.43 -0.79 24.09
CA PHE A 385 21.62 0.06 24.09
C PHE A 385 21.26 1.55 24.21
N SER A 386 20.30 2.01 23.41
CA SER A 386 19.78 3.38 23.46
C SER A 386 19.18 3.72 24.83
N ARG A 387 18.46 2.78 25.47
CA ARG A 387 17.92 2.98 26.83
C ARG A 387 19.03 3.10 27.87
N LYS A 388 20.10 2.31 27.75
CA LYS A 388 21.27 2.44 28.64
C LYS A 388 21.93 3.81 28.49
N ALA A 389 22.21 4.23 27.25
CA ALA A 389 22.78 5.56 26.97
C ALA A 389 21.90 6.69 27.52
N LYS A 390 20.57 6.57 27.35
CA LYS A 390 19.59 7.51 27.93
C LYS A 390 19.72 7.63 29.45
N THR A 391 19.71 6.51 30.16
CA THR A 391 19.83 6.50 31.63
C THR A 391 21.14 7.13 32.10
N LEU A 392 22.24 6.90 31.37
CA LEU A 392 23.53 7.50 31.69
C LEU A 392 23.53 9.02 31.51
N MET A 393 22.97 9.53 30.42
CA MET A 393 22.85 10.98 30.21
C MET A 393 22.02 11.66 31.31
N VAL A 394 20.90 11.05 31.71
CA VAL A 394 20.11 11.54 32.85
C VAL A 394 20.94 11.54 34.13
N GLY A 395 21.75 10.50 34.36
CA GLY A 395 22.68 10.43 35.50
C GLY A 395 23.78 11.50 35.47
N LEU A 396 24.20 11.96 34.27
CA LEU A 396 25.14 13.07 34.07
C LEU A 396 24.48 14.45 34.22
N GLY A 397 23.18 14.50 34.52
CA GLY A 397 22.41 15.72 34.75
C GLY A 397 21.81 16.33 33.48
N TYR A 398 21.76 15.59 32.37
CA TYR A 398 21.12 16.04 31.14
C TYR A 398 19.61 15.78 31.15
N GLN A 399 18.85 16.72 30.60
CA GLN A 399 17.41 16.62 30.37
C GLN A 399 17.13 16.11 28.95
N GLU A 400 16.35 15.04 28.83
CA GLU A 400 15.94 14.51 27.52
C GLU A 400 14.94 15.47 26.86
N MET A 401 15.14 15.68 25.55
CA MET A 401 14.27 16.43 24.65
C MET A 401 13.80 15.53 23.51
N ILE A 402 12.67 15.87 22.88
CA ILE A 402 12.11 15.14 21.74
C ILE A 402 11.70 16.15 20.67
N PHE A 403 12.16 15.95 19.43
CA PHE A 403 11.91 16.86 18.33
C PHE A 403 11.35 16.16 17.10
N ASN A 404 10.82 16.96 16.16
CA ASN A 404 10.40 16.48 14.85
C ASN A 404 11.63 16.20 13.97
N TYR A 405 11.50 15.22 13.07
CA TYR A 405 12.53 14.85 12.11
C TYR A 405 12.58 15.73 10.86
N VAL A 406 11.62 16.64 10.70
CA VAL A 406 11.49 17.48 9.50
C VAL A 406 11.65 18.94 9.89
N GLY A 407 12.39 19.68 9.09
CA GLY A 407 12.75 21.07 9.32
C GLY A 407 13.00 21.84 8.03
N SER A 408 13.62 23.00 8.19
CA SER A 408 13.93 23.92 7.09
C SER A 408 15.39 23.81 6.65
N LYS A 409 15.68 24.31 5.44
CA LYS A 409 17.05 24.52 4.98
C LYS A 409 17.86 25.37 5.95
N LYS A 410 17.23 26.44 6.44
CA LYS A 410 17.85 27.41 7.34
C LYS A 410 18.34 26.72 8.62
N ASP A 411 17.50 25.88 9.21
CA ASP A 411 17.80 25.21 10.47
C ASP A 411 18.92 24.18 10.31
N TYR A 412 18.83 23.31 9.31
CA TYR A 412 19.74 22.15 9.20
C TYR A 412 21.02 22.43 8.42
N ILE A 413 21.03 23.41 7.51
CA ILE A 413 22.17 23.67 6.63
C ILE A 413 22.78 25.03 6.96
N ASP A 414 22.02 26.11 6.79
CA ASP A 414 22.56 27.47 6.84
C ASP A 414 23.05 27.85 8.26
N ASN A 415 22.22 27.61 9.27
CA ASN A 415 22.56 27.92 10.67
C ASN A 415 23.71 27.05 11.18
N MET A 416 23.77 25.79 10.73
CA MET A 416 24.80 24.81 11.13
C MET A 416 26.09 24.92 10.32
N ARG A 417 26.10 25.70 9.23
CA ARG A 417 27.26 25.92 8.35
C ARG A 417 27.81 24.63 7.72
N ILE A 418 26.93 23.67 7.45
CA ILE A 418 27.30 22.40 6.80
C ILE A 418 27.04 22.45 5.30
N ASP A 419 27.65 21.53 4.55
CA ASP A 419 27.29 21.30 3.15
C ASP A 419 25.95 20.55 3.07
N GLY A 420 25.00 21.11 2.32
CA GLY A 420 23.67 20.54 2.11
C GLY A 420 23.66 19.32 1.19
N SER A 421 24.76 18.99 0.51
CA SER A 421 24.83 17.93 -0.51
C SER A 421 24.42 16.54 -0.04
N LYS A 422 24.49 16.26 1.27
CA LYS A 422 24.10 14.99 1.88
C LYS A 422 22.80 15.04 2.67
N VAL A 423 22.14 16.19 2.74
CA VAL A 423 20.86 16.36 3.47
C VAL A 423 19.69 16.00 2.54
N ILE A 424 18.70 15.28 3.06
CA ILE A 424 17.56 14.82 2.28
C ILE A 424 16.52 15.94 2.15
N GLU A 425 16.16 16.27 0.90
CA GLU A 425 15.12 17.24 0.55
C GLU A 425 13.82 16.56 0.10
N ILE A 426 12.69 17.04 0.60
CA ILE A 426 11.34 16.62 0.22
C ILE A 426 10.90 17.42 -1.02
N ALA A 427 10.55 16.73 -2.11
CA ALA A 427 10.24 17.37 -3.38
C ALA A 427 8.98 18.25 -3.39
N ASN A 428 7.94 17.88 -2.64
CA ASN A 428 6.67 18.62 -2.57
C ASN A 428 6.27 18.88 -1.10
N PRO A 429 7.01 19.73 -0.38
CA PRO A 429 6.76 19.95 1.04
C PRO A 429 5.50 20.81 1.22
N MET A 430 4.77 20.60 2.33
CA MET A 430 3.60 21.43 2.65
C MET A 430 3.97 22.89 2.93
N SER A 431 5.17 23.12 3.47
CA SER A 431 5.76 24.44 3.65
C SER A 431 7.29 24.33 3.77
N GLU A 432 7.99 25.46 3.72
CA GLU A 432 9.46 25.51 3.84
C GLU A 432 9.99 24.91 5.16
N ASN A 433 9.18 24.92 6.22
CA ASN A 433 9.53 24.33 7.51
C ASN A 433 9.50 22.79 7.52
N TYR A 434 9.00 22.17 6.45
CA TYR A 434 8.92 20.72 6.28
C TYR A 434 9.68 20.25 5.02
N GLN A 435 10.71 20.99 4.61
CA GLN A 435 11.42 20.75 3.35
C GLN A 435 12.57 19.74 3.51
N PHE A 436 13.22 19.67 4.66
CA PHE A 436 14.41 18.84 4.87
C PHE A 436 14.21 17.83 6.00
N ILE A 437 14.76 16.63 5.84
CA ILE A 437 14.88 15.65 6.93
C ILE A 437 16.14 15.97 7.73
N ARG A 438 16.05 15.84 9.06
CA ARG A 438 17.14 16.13 9.98
C ARG A 438 18.36 15.23 9.71
N PRO A 439 19.54 15.81 9.36
CA PRO A 439 20.76 15.04 9.14
C PRO A 439 21.53 14.76 10.45
N GLU A 440 21.22 15.49 11.53
CA GLU A 440 21.99 15.53 12.78
C GLU A 440 21.14 16.11 13.92
N ILE A 441 21.38 15.70 15.17
CA ILE A 441 20.55 16.05 16.34
C ILE A 441 20.82 17.49 16.84
N LEU A 442 22.04 18.00 16.66
CA LEU A 442 22.50 19.22 17.33
C LEU A 442 21.67 20.46 17.00
N SER A 443 21.24 20.64 15.75
CA SER A 443 20.35 21.71 15.30
C SER A 443 19.04 21.75 16.06
N SER A 444 18.45 20.58 16.35
CA SER A 444 17.24 20.50 17.18
C SER A 444 17.51 20.99 18.61
N LEU A 445 18.65 20.62 19.18
CA LEU A 445 19.03 21.05 20.53
C LEU A 445 19.34 22.55 20.58
N LEU A 446 20.08 23.08 19.61
CA LEU A 446 20.36 24.51 19.49
C LEU A 446 19.09 25.32 19.26
N ARG A 447 18.11 24.80 18.51
CA ARG A 447 16.79 25.40 18.39
C ARG A 447 16.08 25.51 19.74
N ALA A 448 16.14 24.48 20.58
CA ALA A 448 15.60 24.58 21.94
C ALA A 448 16.37 25.58 22.80
N GLU A 449 17.70 25.59 22.73
CA GLU A 449 18.53 26.54 23.48
C GLU A 449 18.22 28.00 23.10
N SER A 450 17.99 28.28 21.81
CA SER A 450 17.64 29.63 21.33
C SER A 450 16.39 30.22 22.00
N GLY A 451 15.45 29.36 22.39
CA GLY A 451 14.23 29.76 23.11
C GLY A 451 14.36 29.73 24.63
N SER A 452 15.50 29.30 25.17
CA SER A 452 15.69 28.98 26.59
C SER A 452 16.47 30.03 27.39
N ALA A 453 16.82 31.16 26.79
CA ALA A 453 17.69 32.17 27.40
C ALA A 453 17.22 32.74 28.76
N ASN A 454 15.92 32.60 29.09
CA ASN A 454 15.34 33.05 30.37
C ASN A 454 15.45 32.00 31.49
N ALA A 455 15.88 30.77 31.19
CA ALA A 455 16.09 29.72 32.18
C ALA A 455 17.46 29.87 32.88
N VAL A 456 17.62 29.17 34.01
CA VAL A 456 18.81 29.26 34.84
C VAL A 456 19.87 28.29 34.34
N TYR A 457 21.02 28.82 33.94
CA TYR A 457 22.20 28.03 33.57
C TYR A 457 22.79 27.24 34.76
N PRO A 458 23.45 26.10 34.52
CA PRO A 458 23.75 25.51 33.22
C PRO A 458 22.56 24.75 32.62
N HIS A 459 22.38 24.85 31.30
CA HIS A 459 21.44 23.99 30.57
C HIS A 459 22.20 22.78 30.05
N LYS A 460 21.72 21.58 30.38
CA LYS A 460 22.23 20.32 29.83
C LYS A 460 21.07 19.59 29.20
N ILE A 461 21.07 19.51 27.87
CA ILE A 461 19.97 18.88 27.12
C ILE A 461 20.51 17.87 26.12
N PHE A 462 19.78 16.79 25.93
CA PHE A 462 20.15 15.72 25.00
C PHE A 462 18.93 15.12 24.33
N GLU A 463 19.16 14.41 23.24
CA GLU A 463 18.14 13.59 22.58
C GLU A 463 18.79 12.32 22.05
N ILE A 464 18.05 11.21 22.12
CA ILE A 464 18.34 10.01 21.34
C ILE A 464 17.27 9.89 20.26
N GLY A 465 17.67 10.06 19.00
CA GLY A 465 16.75 10.18 17.88
C GLY A 465 17.32 9.63 16.59
N LYS A 466 16.46 9.44 15.60
CA LYS A 466 16.90 9.07 14.26
C LYS A 466 17.39 10.30 13.50
N VAL A 467 18.40 10.08 12.68
CA VAL A 467 18.86 11.02 11.66
C VAL A 467 18.90 10.31 10.31
N ALA A 468 18.77 11.05 9.22
CA ALA A 468 18.84 10.47 7.89
C ALA A 468 19.61 11.37 6.91
N TYR A 469 20.41 10.74 6.07
CA TYR A 469 21.25 11.42 5.08
C TYR A 469 21.44 10.55 3.83
N LEU A 470 21.87 11.20 2.74
CA LEU A 470 22.09 10.55 1.45
C LEU A 470 23.31 9.62 1.51
N LYS A 471 23.13 8.39 1.03
CA LYS A 471 24.18 7.38 0.99
C LYS A 471 24.03 6.56 -0.30
N ASP A 472 24.94 6.78 -1.25
CA ASP A 472 24.79 6.36 -2.66
C ASP A 472 24.90 4.83 -2.85
N ASP A 473 25.48 4.12 -1.87
CA ASP A 473 25.61 2.66 -1.86
C ASP A 473 24.37 1.93 -1.30
N GLU A 474 23.42 2.66 -0.71
CA GLU A 474 22.17 2.10 -0.21
C GLU A 474 21.12 1.96 -1.32
N VAL A 475 20.28 0.92 -1.24
CA VAL A 475 19.22 0.66 -2.25
C VAL A 475 18.24 1.83 -2.38
N THR A 476 17.96 2.52 -1.29
CA THR A 476 17.07 3.69 -1.27
C THR A 476 17.80 5.01 -1.53
N GLY A 477 19.13 4.99 -1.67
CA GLY A 477 19.98 6.18 -1.76
C GLY A 477 20.09 6.97 -0.46
N THR A 478 19.59 6.42 0.65
CA THR A 478 19.52 7.07 1.97
C THR A 478 19.83 6.06 3.06
N ILE A 479 20.42 6.52 4.15
CA ILE A 479 20.53 5.72 5.38
C ILE A 479 19.83 6.44 6.53
N THR A 480 19.28 5.66 7.48
CA THR A 480 18.75 6.16 8.74
C THR A 480 19.55 5.55 9.87
N ARG A 481 20.03 6.38 10.80
CA ARG A 481 20.82 5.95 11.96
C ARG A 481 20.25 6.50 13.25
N GLN A 482 20.37 5.73 14.34
CA GLN A 482 20.06 6.17 15.69
C GLN A 482 21.26 6.89 16.30
N HIS A 483 21.13 8.19 16.55
CA HIS A 483 22.18 9.00 17.15
C HIS A 483 21.79 9.45 18.56
N ILE A 484 22.80 9.85 19.33
CA ILE A 484 22.66 10.62 20.57
C ILE A 484 23.33 11.97 20.38
N GLY A 485 22.57 13.05 20.51
CA GLY A 485 23.07 14.42 20.50
C GLY A 485 22.93 15.05 21.87
N PHE A 486 23.87 15.92 22.25
CA PHE A 486 23.89 16.57 23.56
C PHE A 486 24.58 17.93 23.50
N ILE A 487 24.06 18.88 24.30
CA ILE A 487 24.70 20.19 24.51
C ILE A 487 24.68 20.59 25.98
N THR A 488 25.75 21.25 26.41
CA THR A 488 25.86 22.00 27.65
C THR A 488 26.05 23.48 27.32
N SER A 489 25.11 24.31 27.79
CA SER A 489 25.14 25.77 27.66
C SER A 489 25.45 26.37 29.04
N ALA A 490 26.60 27.05 29.16
CA ALA A 490 27.03 27.68 30.41
C ALA A 490 28.14 28.72 30.15
N ALA A 491 28.31 29.69 31.06
CA ALA A 491 29.37 30.70 30.94
C ALA A 491 30.78 30.11 30.86
N ASN A 492 30.99 28.93 31.45
CA ASN A 492 32.25 28.19 31.45
C ASN A 492 32.21 26.92 30.59
N ALA A 493 31.21 26.74 29.71
CA ALA A 493 31.16 25.57 28.83
C ALA A 493 32.43 25.53 27.95
N ASN A 494 33.19 24.44 28.04
CA ASN A 494 34.48 24.29 27.39
C ASN A 494 34.73 22.85 26.94
N PHE A 495 35.76 22.68 26.10
CA PHE A 495 36.13 21.38 25.55
C PHE A 495 36.45 20.30 26.62
N ASN A 496 37.13 20.66 27.71
CA ASN A 496 37.58 19.69 28.71
C ASN A 496 36.42 19.07 29.49
N ASP A 497 35.43 19.89 29.85
CA ASP A 497 34.22 19.41 30.52
C ASP A 497 33.44 18.44 29.60
N MET A 498 33.32 18.80 28.31
CA MET A 498 32.66 17.94 27.32
C MET A 498 33.41 16.63 27.08
N ALA A 499 34.75 16.68 26.99
CA ALA A 499 35.59 15.49 26.87
C ALA A 499 35.42 14.54 28.08
N SER A 500 35.29 15.09 29.29
CA SER A 500 35.06 14.34 30.51
C SER A 500 33.69 13.65 30.52
N GLU A 501 32.64 14.33 30.04
CA GLU A 501 31.29 13.76 29.94
C GLU A 501 31.19 12.67 28.88
N VAL A 502 31.77 12.87 27.69
CA VAL A 502 31.87 11.85 26.64
C VAL A 502 32.67 10.64 27.13
N SER A 503 33.80 10.88 27.82
CA SER A 503 34.58 9.81 28.44
C SER A 503 33.77 9.01 29.45
N SER A 504 32.98 9.69 30.29
CA SER A 504 32.13 9.05 31.29
C SER A 504 31.03 8.21 30.63
N LEU A 505 30.36 8.76 29.61
CA LEU A 505 29.33 8.05 28.85
C LEU A 505 29.90 6.76 28.22
N LEU A 506 31.00 6.86 27.49
CA LEU A 506 31.60 5.71 26.81
C LEU A 506 32.17 4.68 27.79
N TYR A 507 32.73 5.12 28.91
CA TYR A 507 33.17 4.23 29.99
C TYR A 507 32.02 3.39 30.56
N TYR A 508 30.89 4.02 30.89
CA TYR A 508 29.73 3.30 31.42
C TYR A 508 28.96 2.50 30.36
N LEU A 509 29.14 2.82 29.08
CA LEU A 509 28.71 1.97 27.97
C LEU A 509 29.65 0.79 27.71
N ASP A 510 30.78 0.67 28.43
CA ASP A 510 31.79 -0.38 28.27
C ASP A 510 32.41 -0.39 26.86
N HIS A 511 32.75 0.80 26.33
CA HIS A 511 33.35 0.97 25.00
C HIS A 511 34.71 1.66 25.08
N GLU A 512 35.73 0.98 24.55
CA GLU A 512 37.04 1.60 24.30
C GLU A 512 36.95 2.51 23.08
N TYR A 513 37.56 3.69 23.18
CA TYR A 513 37.56 4.67 22.10
C TYR A 513 38.90 5.40 22.00
N LYS A 514 39.17 5.97 20.84
CA LYS A 514 40.26 6.92 20.63
C LYS A 514 39.71 8.24 20.15
N VAL A 515 40.45 9.31 20.42
CA VAL A 515 40.12 10.65 19.93
C VAL A 515 41.07 11.03 18.81
N VAL A 516 40.52 11.61 17.75
CA VAL A 516 41.26 12.16 16.61
C VAL A 516 40.88 13.62 16.39
N GLU A 517 41.77 14.40 15.79
CA GLU A 517 41.44 15.76 15.36
C GLU A 517 40.44 15.73 14.18
N THR A 518 39.52 16.69 14.17
CA THR A 518 38.49 16.86 13.13
C THR A 518 38.38 18.32 12.72
N GLU A 519 37.80 18.57 11.54
CA GLU A 519 37.55 19.91 10.99
C GLU A 519 36.04 20.12 10.71
N ASP A 520 35.17 19.70 11.63
CA ASP A 520 33.73 19.89 11.49
C ASP A 520 33.38 21.39 11.67
N PRO A 521 32.69 22.01 10.69
CA PRO A 521 32.41 23.45 10.67
C PRO A 521 31.44 23.92 11.76
N ARG A 522 30.73 22.98 12.41
CA ARG A 522 29.82 23.26 13.53
C ARG A 522 30.58 23.65 14.80
N PHE A 523 31.88 23.30 14.89
CA PHE A 523 32.70 23.49 16.09
C PHE A 523 33.89 24.44 15.86
N ILE A 524 34.52 24.91 16.94
CA ILE A 524 35.72 25.73 16.89
C ILE A 524 36.92 24.88 16.45
N VAL A 525 37.65 25.33 15.43
CA VAL A 525 38.88 24.68 14.96
C VAL A 525 39.91 24.57 16.10
N GLY A 526 40.44 23.37 16.33
CA GLY A 526 41.36 23.07 17.44
C GLY A 526 40.70 22.90 18.81
N ARG A 527 39.36 23.00 18.91
CA ARG A 527 38.59 22.71 20.14
C ARG A 527 37.45 21.73 19.86
N GLN A 528 37.76 20.71 19.06
CA GLN A 528 36.86 19.63 18.66
C GLN A 528 37.62 18.32 18.56
N ALA A 529 36.89 17.22 18.65
CA ALA A 529 37.41 15.88 18.71
C ALA A 529 36.44 14.90 18.04
N GLY A 530 36.95 14.08 17.13
CA GLY A 530 36.25 12.92 16.61
C GLY A 530 36.42 11.72 17.52
N VAL A 531 35.33 11.02 17.83
CA VAL A 531 35.36 9.74 18.54
C VAL A 531 35.54 8.64 17.51
N THR A 532 36.60 7.84 17.66
CA THR A 532 36.87 6.70 16.79
C THR A 532 36.77 5.38 17.52
N VAL A 533 36.12 4.41 16.88
CA VAL A 533 36.02 3.03 17.33
C VAL A 533 36.41 2.14 16.15
N ASN A 534 37.33 1.20 16.36
CA ASN A 534 37.89 0.34 15.30
C ASN A 534 38.46 1.08 14.07
N GLY A 535 38.88 2.34 14.24
CA GLY A 535 39.42 3.17 13.16
C GLY A 535 38.37 3.96 12.37
N GLU A 536 37.08 3.81 12.67
CA GLU A 536 36.00 4.60 12.08
C GLU A 536 35.53 5.70 13.02
N VAL A 537 35.23 6.88 12.48
CA VAL A 537 34.68 8.00 13.26
C VAL A 537 33.19 7.76 13.49
N VAL A 538 32.80 7.56 14.74
CA VAL A 538 31.41 7.28 15.15
C VAL A 538 30.73 8.50 15.74
N GLY A 539 31.40 9.65 15.79
CA GLY A 539 30.81 10.89 16.28
C GLY A 539 31.84 11.99 16.50
N VAL A 540 31.36 13.17 16.89
CA VAL A 540 32.16 14.38 17.09
C VAL A 540 31.64 15.16 18.29
N PHE A 541 32.54 15.78 19.05
CA PHE A 541 32.19 16.71 20.12
C PHE A 541 33.18 17.87 20.21
N GLY A 542 32.77 19.00 20.79
CA GLY A 542 33.61 20.16 20.96
C GLY A 542 32.87 21.42 21.42
N GLU A 543 33.58 22.55 21.40
CA GLU A 543 32.97 23.87 21.59
C GLU A 543 32.26 24.30 20.30
N ILE A 544 30.98 24.68 20.39
CA ILE A 544 30.18 25.10 19.24
C ILE A 544 30.75 26.41 18.67
N HIS A 545 30.84 26.49 17.34
CA HIS A 545 31.43 27.64 16.67
C HIS A 545 30.61 28.92 16.94
N PRO A 546 31.25 30.08 17.26
CA PRO A 546 30.54 31.33 17.56
C PRO A 546 29.54 31.76 16.48
N GLN A 547 29.89 31.63 15.20
CA GLN A 547 28.97 31.89 14.09
C GLN A 547 27.71 31.01 14.12
N VAL A 548 27.80 29.73 14.52
CA VAL A 548 26.63 28.85 14.66
C VAL A 548 25.74 29.35 15.79
N LEU A 549 26.33 29.70 16.93
CA LEU A 549 25.58 30.28 18.06
C LEU A 549 24.89 31.60 17.66
N GLU A 550 25.59 32.48 16.94
CA GLU A 550 25.03 33.73 16.41
C GLU A 550 23.86 33.48 15.45
N ASN A 551 24.00 32.50 14.53
CA ASN A 551 22.93 32.12 13.59
C ASN A 551 21.65 31.66 14.32
N TRP A 552 21.82 31.03 15.49
CA TRP A 552 20.72 30.60 16.37
C TRP A 552 20.31 31.66 17.41
N GLY A 553 20.98 32.82 17.48
CA GLY A 553 20.70 33.86 18.46
C GLY A 553 21.09 33.51 19.90
N ILE A 554 22.03 32.58 20.09
CA ILE A 554 22.51 32.12 21.39
C ILE A 554 23.73 32.94 21.80
N THR A 555 23.67 33.57 22.98
CA THR A 555 24.75 34.43 23.49
C THR A 555 25.67 33.74 24.49
N THR A 556 25.24 32.60 25.04
CA THR A 556 26.01 31.82 26.02
C THR A 556 26.89 30.80 25.30
N PRO A 557 28.14 30.58 25.76
CA PRO A 557 28.98 29.51 25.23
C PRO A 557 28.30 28.15 25.36
N CYS A 558 28.42 27.34 24.31
CA CYS A 558 27.91 25.97 24.27
C CYS A 558 29.04 25.01 23.90
N ALA A 559 29.09 23.88 24.60
CA ALA A 559 29.86 22.71 24.18
C ALA A 559 28.89 21.55 23.97
N GLY A 560 29.14 20.69 22.99
CA GLY A 560 28.23 19.60 22.68
C GLY A 560 28.81 18.62 21.69
N GLY A 561 27.99 17.66 21.26
CA GLY A 561 28.41 16.64 20.32
C GLY A 561 27.29 15.72 19.90
N GLU A 562 27.64 14.79 19.03
CA GLU A 562 26.74 13.77 18.53
C GLU A 562 27.51 12.47 18.27
N LEU A 563 26.93 11.34 18.67
CA LEU A 563 27.49 10.00 18.47
C LEU A 563 26.44 9.09 17.81
N ASP A 564 26.89 8.26 16.86
CA ASP A 564 26.12 7.19 16.24
C ASP A 564 26.06 5.97 17.18
N LEU A 565 24.88 5.73 17.75
CA LEU A 565 24.66 4.61 18.68
C LEU A 565 24.66 3.25 17.97
N GLU A 566 24.33 3.19 16.69
CA GLU A 566 24.38 1.94 15.93
C GLU A 566 25.82 1.53 15.67
N SER A 567 26.66 2.48 15.24
CA SER A 567 28.08 2.24 15.01
C SER A 567 28.81 1.91 16.32
N LEU A 568 28.42 2.52 17.45
CA LEU A 568 28.90 2.11 18.77
C LEU A 568 28.48 0.66 19.09
N MET A 569 27.19 0.34 18.98
CA MET A 569 26.69 -1.00 19.35
C MET A 569 27.29 -2.13 18.49
N ALA A 570 27.47 -1.92 17.18
CA ALA A 570 28.03 -2.93 16.27
C ALA A 570 29.41 -3.43 16.72
N THR A 571 30.11 -2.66 17.57
CA THR A 571 31.42 -2.98 18.12
C THR A 571 31.39 -3.57 19.53
N ALA A 572 30.26 -3.50 20.24
CA ALA A 572 30.09 -4.07 21.58
C ALA A 572 29.99 -5.61 21.57
N ASP A 573 29.49 -6.18 20.47
CA ASP A 573 29.22 -7.62 20.34
C ASP A 573 30.45 -8.45 19.94
N THR A 574 31.63 -7.83 19.76
CA THR A 574 32.90 -8.55 19.53
C THR A 574 33.56 -9.16 20.78
N LYS A 575 32.87 -9.20 21.94
CA LYS A 575 33.23 -10.15 23.01
C LYS A 575 32.82 -11.55 22.55
N THR A 576 33.80 -12.28 21.99
CA THR A 576 33.70 -13.63 21.40
C THR A 576 32.59 -14.51 21.99
N ASP A 577 31.77 -15.11 21.11
CA ASP A 577 30.75 -16.12 21.41
C ASP A 577 31.19 -17.26 22.35
N ALA A 578 32.50 -17.46 22.50
CA ALA A 578 33.12 -18.38 23.45
C ALA A 578 32.82 -18.04 24.92
N GLN A 579 32.74 -16.75 25.29
CA GLN A 579 32.47 -16.32 26.67
C GLN A 579 30.98 -16.36 27.01
N LYS A 580 30.11 -15.92 26.08
CA LYS A 580 28.63 -15.99 26.24
C LYS A 580 28.13 -17.44 26.38
N LYS A 581 28.76 -18.41 25.69
CA LYS A 581 28.43 -19.86 25.81
C LYS A 581 28.80 -20.48 27.17
N GLN A 582 29.77 -19.92 27.90
CA GLN A 582 30.22 -20.47 29.18
C GLN A 582 29.32 -20.04 30.35
N GLU A 583 28.76 -18.83 30.30
CA GLU A 583 27.83 -18.33 31.30
C GLU A 583 26.40 -18.87 31.11
N ALA A 584 25.95 -19.03 29.86
CA ALA A 584 24.65 -19.64 29.54
C ALA A 584 24.57 -21.13 29.95
N LYS A 585 25.68 -21.88 29.87
CA LYS A 585 25.74 -23.28 30.34
C LYS A 585 25.66 -23.43 31.86
N LYS A 586 25.95 -22.37 32.63
CA LYS A 586 25.85 -22.38 34.09
C LYS A 586 24.44 -22.06 34.61
N ALA A 587 23.60 -21.44 33.78
CA ALA A 587 22.24 -21.02 34.17
C ALA A 587 21.12 -21.99 33.72
N ALA A 588 21.41 -22.97 32.85
CA ALA A 588 20.42 -23.89 32.28
C ALA A 588 20.31 -25.26 33.01
N GLY A 589 20.98 -25.42 34.15
CA GLY A 589 20.83 -26.60 35.00
C GLY A 589 19.71 -26.39 36.02
N ASP A 590 18.46 -26.48 35.57
CA ASP A 590 17.25 -26.87 36.33
C ASP A 590 16.00 -26.19 35.78
N ALA A 591 15.34 -26.84 34.80
CA ALA A 591 13.87 -26.83 34.64
C ALA A 591 13.49 -27.65 33.40
N ALA A 592 12.86 -28.79 33.60
CA ALA A 592 12.17 -29.52 32.55
C ALA A 592 10.73 -28.97 32.41
N PRO A 593 10.20 -28.81 31.17
CA PRO A 593 8.76 -28.80 30.95
C PRO A 593 8.31 -30.05 30.18
N ASN A 594 7.37 -30.76 30.79
CA ASN A 594 6.48 -31.71 30.14
C ASN A 594 5.37 -30.95 29.40
N GLY A 595 4.94 -31.45 28.24
CA GLY A 595 3.67 -31.09 27.61
C GLY A 595 3.78 -31.03 26.09
N GLY A 596 3.21 -32.01 25.41
CA GLY A 596 3.45 -32.28 24.00
C GLY A 596 2.77 -31.29 23.05
N ASN A 597 3.50 -30.94 22.00
CA ASN A 597 2.99 -30.41 20.75
C ASN A 597 3.68 -31.21 19.63
N GLN A 598 2.91 -31.76 18.69
CA GLN A 598 3.47 -32.56 17.59
C GLN A 598 4.34 -31.64 16.72
N LYS A 599 5.66 -31.80 16.84
CA LYS A 599 6.64 -31.17 15.94
C LYS A 599 6.34 -31.57 14.49
N SER A 600 6.51 -30.65 13.55
CA SER A 600 6.32 -30.93 12.12
C SER A 600 7.30 -32.01 11.64
N GLU A 601 6.97 -32.73 10.57
CA GLU A 601 7.82 -33.82 10.05
C GLU A 601 9.22 -33.32 9.64
N ALA A 602 9.32 -32.09 9.14
CA ALA A 602 10.58 -31.42 8.83
C ALA A 602 11.45 -31.15 10.08
N GLU A 603 10.85 -30.86 11.23
CA GLU A 603 11.58 -30.60 12.50
C GLU A 603 11.93 -31.88 13.26
N THR A 604 11.20 -32.97 13.01
CA THR A 604 11.45 -34.26 13.65
C THR A 604 12.41 -35.14 12.87
N ASN A 605 12.38 -35.06 11.52
CA ASN A 605 13.30 -35.78 10.65
C ASN A 605 13.55 -35.02 9.32
N PRO A 606 14.41 -33.99 9.32
CA PRO A 606 14.65 -33.15 8.15
C PRO A 606 15.24 -33.90 6.94
N ALA A 607 16.04 -34.95 7.17
CA ALA A 607 16.57 -35.79 6.10
C ALA A 607 15.46 -36.59 5.38
N LYS A 608 14.51 -37.16 6.13
CA LYS A 608 13.34 -37.82 5.57
C LYS A 608 12.46 -36.84 4.80
N TYR A 609 12.22 -35.65 5.38
CA TYR A 609 11.43 -34.62 4.75
C TYR A 609 12.02 -34.18 3.40
N PHE A 610 13.34 -33.93 3.34
CA PHE A 610 14.05 -33.67 2.09
C PHE A 610 13.84 -34.78 1.06
N ASN A 611 14.06 -36.03 1.47
CA ASN A 611 13.92 -37.19 0.59
C ASN A 611 12.51 -37.33 0.00
N GLU A 612 11.46 -37.01 0.75
CA GLU A 612 10.07 -37.15 0.30
C GLU A 612 9.54 -35.93 -0.47
N HIS A 613 10.11 -34.72 -0.29
CA HIS A 613 9.48 -33.48 -0.75
C HIS A 613 10.35 -32.62 -1.68
N ILE A 614 11.68 -32.66 -1.57
CA ILE A 614 12.56 -31.67 -2.22
C ILE A 614 13.45 -32.34 -3.25
N GLU A 615 13.42 -31.83 -4.49
CA GLU A 615 14.23 -32.35 -5.58
C GLU A 615 15.36 -31.38 -5.95
N LEU A 616 16.59 -31.81 -5.68
CA LEU A 616 17.80 -31.18 -6.20
C LEU A 616 18.40 -32.05 -7.30
N LEU A 617 18.82 -31.43 -8.40
CA LEU A 617 19.50 -32.13 -9.49
C LEU A 617 20.63 -31.28 -10.09
N VAL A 618 21.49 -31.94 -10.86
CA VAL A 618 22.54 -31.32 -11.65
C VAL A 618 21.98 -30.84 -12.98
N ALA A 619 22.17 -29.56 -13.30
CA ALA A 619 21.80 -28.97 -14.59
C ALA A 619 23.00 -28.24 -15.20
N LYS A 620 23.09 -28.21 -16.53
CA LYS A 620 24.15 -27.53 -17.26
C LYS A 620 23.67 -26.20 -17.81
N ILE A 621 24.38 -25.13 -17.51
CA ILE A 621 24.09 -23.79 -18.06
C ILE A 621 24.51 -23.76 -19.53
N THR A 622 23.56 -23.59 -20.44
CA THR A 622 23.79 -23.53 -21.90
C THR A 622 23.81 -22.10 -22.44
N LYS A 623 23.18 -21.16 -21.74
CA LYS A 623 23.13 -19.74 -22.12
C LYS A 623 22.98 -18.85 -20.87
N VAL A 624 23.60 -17.68 -20.88
CA VAL A 624 23.47 -16.65 -19.84
C VAL A 624 23.18 -15.32 -20.53
N GLU A 625 22.16 -14.61 -20.06
CA GLU A 625 21.76 -13.28 -20.56
C GLU A 625 21.48 -12.33 -19.40
N THR A 626 21.67 -11.03 -19.58
CA THR A 626 21.27 -10.02 -18.58
C THR A 626 19.78 -9.73 -18.66
N ASN A 627 19.08 -9.64 -17.51
CA ASN A 627 17.68 -9.23 -17.51
C ASN A 627 17.55 -7.71 -17.77
N PRO A 628 16.83 -7.26 -18.83
CA PRO A 628 16.67 -5.83 -19.15
C PRO A 628 15.85 -5.03 -18.13
N GLN A 629 15.11 -5.71 -17.24
CA GLN A 629 14.29 -5.11 -16.18
C GLN A 629 14.88 -5.34 -14.76
N GLY A 630 16.06 -5.96 -14.65
CA GLY A 630 16.68 -6.29 -13.38
C GLY A 630 18.22 -6.21 -13.42
N ASP A 631 18.78 -5.11 -12.91
CA ASP A 631 20.21 -4.81 -13.04
C ASP A 631 21.14 -5.79 -12.31
N LYS A 632 20.63 -6.57 -11.36
CA LYS A 632 21.38 -7.61 -10.64
C LYS A 632 21.07 -9.04 -11.09
N LEU A 633 20.24 -9.21 -12.13
CA LEU A 633 19.71 -10.52 -12.52
C LEU A 633 20.32 -11.04 -13.82
N TYR A 634 20.71 -12.31 -13.80
CA TYR A 634 20.90 -13.09 -15.01
C TYR A 634 19.63 -13.89 -15.34
N ILE A 635 19.49 -14.24 -16.62
CA ILE A 635 18.56 -15.22 -17.16
C ILE A 635 19.42 -16.37 -17.68
N GLU A 636 19.40 -17.49 -16.97
CA GLU A 636 20.12 -18.70 -17.32
C GLU A 636 19.19 -19.68 -18.04
N THR A 637 19.61 -20.15 -19.22
CA THR A 637 19.02 -21.32 -19.88
C THR A 637 19.83 -22.55 -19.49
N LEU A 638 19.16 -23.58 -18.98
CA LEU A 638 19.78 -24.80 -18.47
C LEU A 638 19.22 -26.04 -19.17
N ASP A 639 20.10 -27.00 -19.39
CA ASP A 639 19.78 -28.40 -19.67
C ASP A 639 19.74 -29.16 -18.33
N ASP A 640 18.55 -29.62 -17.93
CA ASP A 640 18.33 -30.40 -16.70
C ASP A 640 18.13 -31.90 -16.98
N GLY A 641 18.44 -32.37 -18.19
CA GLY A 641 18.24 -33.76 -18.60
C GLY A 641 16.79 -34.12 -18.98
N SER A 642 15.83 -33.19 -18.87
CA SER A 642 14.43 -33.43 -19.27
C SER A 642 14.20 -33.43 -20.79
N GLY A 643 15.18 -32.96 -21.57
CA GLY A 643 15.05 -32.73 -23.01
C GLY A 643 14.32 -31.42 -23.37
N THR A 644 13.94 -30.61 -22.38
CA THR A 644 13.41 -29.26 -22.56
C THR A 644 14.30 -28.22 -21.90
N GLU A 645 14.40 -27.03 -22.51
CA GLU A 645 15.16 -25.93 -21.92
C GLU A 645 14.45 -25.40 -20.65
N ARG A 646 15.20 -25.30 -19.55
CA ARG A 646 14.75 -24.69 -18.31
C ARG A 646 15.29 -23.26 -18.20
N ILE A 647 14.45 -22.32 -17.77
CA ILE A 647 14.84 -20.94 -17.50
C ILE A 647 14.86 -20.72 -15.99
N ILE A 648 15.98 -20.25 -15.45
CA ILE A 648 16.11 -19.76 -14.08
C ILE A 648 16.62 -18.33 -14.12
N GLN A 649 16.23 -17.51 -13.14
CA GLN A 649 16.84 -16.21 -12.90
C GLN A 649 17.61 -16.22 -11.59
N SER A 650 18.88 -15.81 -11.64
CA SER A 650 19.72 -15.68 -10.45
C SER A 650 20.15 -14.25 -10.17
N GLY A 651 20.41 -13.94 -8.89
CA GLY A 651 20.98 -12.67 -8.44
C GLY A 651 22.50 -12.59 -8.55
N LEU A 652 23.14 -13.43 -9.37
CA LEU A 652 24.60 -13.64 -9.35
C LEU A 652 25.40 -12.57 -10.09
N ARG A 653 24.76 -11.66 -10.84
CA ARG A 653 25.44 -10.63 -11.65
C ARG A 653 26.42 -9.73 -10.91
N PRO A 654 26.19 -9.33 -9.64
CA PRO A 654 27.18 -8.57 -8.87
C PRO A 654 28.43 -9.38 -8.48
N TYR A 655 28.35 -10.72 -8.52
CA TYR A 655 29.34 -11.61 -7.92
C TYR A 655 30.12 -12.45 -8.95
N LEU A 656 29.48 -12.83 -10.07
CA LEU A 656 30.05 -13.72 -11.09
C LEU A 656 29.84 -13.15 -12.50
N LYS A 657 30.84 -13.36 -13.37
CA LYS A 657 30.75 -13.01 -14.80
C LYS A 657 30.09 -14.12 -15.61
N GLU A 658 29.56 -13.77 -16.78
CA GLU A 658 28.86 -14.70 -17.68
C GLU A 658 29.72 -15.91 -18.10
N ASP A 659 31.02 -15.69 -18.33
CA ASP A 659 31.99 -16.72 -18.71
C ASP A 659 32.33 -17.69 -17.56
N GLU A 660 32.13 -17.27 -16.31
CA GLU A 660 32.30 -18.12 -15.14
C GLU A 660 31.12 -19.09 -14.93
N LEU A 661 29.95 -18.73 -15.47
CA LEU A 661 28.70 -19.48 -15.39
C LEU A 661 28.50 -20.44 -16.57
N LEU A 662 28.85 -20.00 -17.78
CA LEU A 662 28.56 -20.73 -19.01
C LEU A 662 29.23 -22.12 -19.02
N GLY A 663 28.43 -23.17 -19.25
CA GLY A 663 28.90 -24.55 -19.33
C GLY A 663 29.10 -25.27 -17.99
N GLN A 664 28.91 -24.58 -16.86
CA GLN A 664 28.98 -25.19 -15.53
C GLN A 664 27.85 -26.20 -15.31
N HIS A 665 28.16 -27.29 -14.59
CA HIS A 665 27.18 -28.26 -14.09
C HIS A 665 26.83 -27.87 -12.65
N VAL A 666 25.74 -27.13 -12.50
CA VAL A 666 25.29 -26.52 -11.24
C VAL A 666 24.21 -27.37 -10.58
N ILE A 667 24.06 -27.24 -9.26
CA ILE A 667 22.96 -27.84 -8.52
C ILE A 667 21.78 -26.87 -8.49
N ILE A 668 20.59 -27.36 -8.85
CA ILE A 668 19.36 -26.57 -8.83
C ILE A 668 18.29 -27.21 -7.96
N ALA A 669 17.41 -26.39 -7.38
CA ALA A 669 16.12 -26.81 -6.84
C ALA A 669 15.10 -26.95 -7.98
N ALA A 670 14.81 -28.20 -8.37
CA ALA A 670 14.12 -28.51 -9.61
C ALA A 670 12.59 -28.49 -9.52
N ASN A 671 12.05 -28.88 -8.36
CA ASN A 671 10.61 -28.93 -8.10
C ASN A 671 10.08 -27.68 -7.37
N LEU A 672 10.86 -26.60 -7.26
CA LEU A 672 10.37 -25.33 -6.72
C LEU A 672 9.32 -24.73 -7.67
N ALA A 673 8.19 -24.28 -7.11
CA ALA A 673 7.09 -23.70 -7.89
C ALA A 673 7.57 -22.48 -8.72
N PRO A 674 7.24 -22.41 -10.03
CA PRO A 674 7.68 -21.30 -10.87
C PRO A 674 7.24 -19.93 -10.35
N ARG A 675 8.13 -18.94 -10.44
CA ARG A 675 7.86 -17.56 -10.02
C ARG A 675 8.21 -16.57 -11.11
N LYS A 676 7.31 -15.62 -11.38
CA LYS A 676 7.58 -14.52 -12.31
C LYS A 676 8.35 -13.41 -11.60
N MET A 677 9.53 -13.06 -12.10
CA MET A 677 10.40 -12.02 -11.58
C MET A 677 10.81 -11.10 -12.71
N LYS A 678 10.57 -9.78 -12.57
CA LYS A 678 10.96 -8.74 -13.55
C LYS A 678 10.67 -9.16 -15.02
N GLY A 679 9.44 -9.64 -15.25
CA GLY A 679 8.94 -9.98 -16.59
C GLY A 679 9.22 -11.42 -17.06
N VAL A 680 10.17 -12.14 -16.46
CA VAL A 680 10.57 -13.51 -16.87
C VAL A 680 10.14 -14.54 -15.82
N GLU A 681 9.69 -15.72 -16.25
CA GLU A 681 9.30 -16.82 -15.35
C GLU A 681 10.53 -17.67 -15.01
N SER A 682 10.92 -17.70 -13.73
CA SER A 682 11.98 -18.56 -13.20
C SER A 682 11.39 -19.89 -12.75
N ARG A 683 11.94 -21.00 -13.23
CA ARG A 683 11.48 -22.38 -12.98
C ARG A 683 12.49 -23.16 -12.14
N GLY A 684 12.83 -22.63 -10.98
CA GLY A 684 13.80 -23.22 -10.06
C GLY A 684 14.72 -22.18 -9.44
N MET A 685 15.75 -22.67 -8.78
CA MET A 685 16.78 -21.86 -8.10
C MET A 685 18.15 -22.53 -8.24
N LEU A 686 19.19 -21.77 -8.57
CA LEU A 686 20.58 -22.24 -8.48
C LEU A 686 21.02 -22.19 -7.02
N LEU A 687 21.71 -23.22 -6.54
CA LEU A 687 22.24 -23.24 -5.18
C LEU A 687 23.66 -22.66 -5.14
N ALA A 688 23.85 -21.69 -4.26
CA ALA A 688 25.14 -21.04 -4.05
C ALA A 688 25.40 -20.80 -2.56
N CYS A 689 26.66 -20.55 -2.23
CA CYS A 689 27.08 -20.21 -0.87
C CYS A 689 27.91 -18.93 -0.88
N ASP A 690 27.72 -18.11 0.13
CA ASP A 690 28.50 -16.91 0.36
C ASP A 690 29.79 -17.24 1.13
N TYR A 691 30.85 -16.51 0.83
CA TYR A 691 32.10 -16.59 1.56
C TYR A 691 32.84 -15.25 1.55
N THR A 692 33.65 -15.02 2.57
CA THR A 692 34.44 -13.78 2.70
C THR A 692 35.88 -14.03 2.28
N GLU A 693 36.37 -13.27 1.31
CA GLU A 693 37.77 -13.28 0.86
C GLU A 693 38.25 -11.83 0.75
N ASP A 694 39.36 -11.50 1.42
CA ASP A 694 39.91 -10.14 1.50
C ASP A 694 38.92 -9.08 2.02
N GLY A 695 38.05 -9.47 2.96
CA GLY A 695 37.04 -8.58 3.56
C GLY A 695 35.88 -8.23 2.63
N LYS A 696 35.76 -8.90 1.46
CA LYS A 696 34.64 -8.75 0.54
C LYS A 696 33.81 -10.02 0.49
N GLU A 697 32.50 -9.85 0.47
CA GLU A 697 31.53 -10.92 0.24
C GLU A 697 31.62 -11.40 -1.22
N LYS A 698 31.74 -12.71 -1.40
CA LYS A 698 31.79 -13.40 -2.69
C LYS A 698 30.86 -14.61 -2.66
N VAL A 699 30.54 -15.12 -3.83
CA VAL A 699 29.62 -16.27 -3.97
C VAL A 699 30.33 -17.39 -4.72
N GLU A 700 30.19 -18.62 -4.22
CA GLU A 700 30.62 -19.85 -4.89
C GLU A 700 29.38 -20.72 -5.21
N LEU A 701 29.25 -21.13 -6.47
CA LEU A 701 28.19 -22.05 -6.90
C LEU A 701 28.48 -23.47 -6.46
N LEU A 702 27.42 -24.19 -6.06
CA LEU A 702 27.52 -25.64 -5.90
C LEU A 702 27.54 -26.31 -7.28
N THR A 703 28.65 -26.99 -7.58
CA THR A 703 28.88 -27.62 -8.89
C THR A 703 29.23 -29.10 -8.75
N ALA A 704 28.85 -29.88 -9.77
CA ALA A 704 29.16 -31.29 -9.89
C ALA A 704 29.60 -31.60 -11.34
N PRO A 705 30.78 -31.15 -11.78
CA PRO A 705 31.23 -31.25 -13.18
C PRO A 705 31.38 -32.69 -13.70
N TRP A 706 31.41 -33.68 -12.81
CA TRP A 706 31.49 -35.11 -13.16
C TRP A 706 30.12 -35.75 -13.43
N ALA A 707 29.02 -35.12 -13.02
CA ALA A 707 27.68 -35.67 -13.10
C ALA A 707 26.95 -35.15 -14.36
N ALA A 708 26.19 -36.02 -15.03
CA ALA A 708 25.42 -35.63 -16.21
C ALA A 708 24.19 -34.76 -15.82
N PRO A 709 23.70 -33.88 -16.72
CA PRO A 709 22.42 -33.21 -16.53
C PRO A 709 21.29 -34.18 -16.19
N GLY A 710 20.46 -33.84 -15.20
CA GLY A 710 19.39 -34.69 -14.68
C GLY A 710 19.82 -35.64 -13.55
N THR A 711 21.10 -35.67 -13.18
CA THR A 711 21.56 -36.44 -12.01
C THR A 711 20.94 -35.88 -10.74
N VAL A 712 20.13 -36.68 -10.03
CA VAL A 712 19.49 -36.29 -8.76
C VAL A 712 20.50 -36.32 -7.63
N ILE A 713 20.46 -35.32 -6.74
CA ILE A 713 21.28 -35.27 -5.53
C ILE A 713 20.69 -36.19 -4.46
N GLN A 714 21.53 -37.08 -3.91
CA GLN A 714 21.16 -38.06 -2.90
C GLN A 714 21.89 -37.81 -1.59
N LEU A 715 21.31 -38.23 -0.46
CA LEU A 715 21.95 -38.15 0.85
C LEU A 715 22.78 -39.42 1.12
N GLU A 716 24.04 -39.25 1.54
CA GLU A 716 24.94 -40.36 1.89
C GLU A 716 24.28 -41.30 2.93
N GLY A 717 24.11 -42.57 2.56
CA GLY A 717 23.49 -43.59 3.40
C GLY A 717 21.97 -43.50 3.57
N ASN A 718 21.30 -42.60 2.84
CA ASN A 718 19.84 -42.38 2.89
C ASN A 718 19.28 -42.15 1.47
N GLU A 719 19.57 -43.07 0.56
CA GLU A 719 19.05 -43.02 -0.80
C GLU A 719 17.52 -43.20 -0.82
N TYR A 720 16.84 -42.33 -1.56
CA TYR A 720 15.39 -42.37 -1.72
C TYR A 720 15.04 -42.49 -3.20
N THR A 721 14.17 -43.45 -3.54
CA THR A 721 13.75 -43.76 -4.90
C THR A 721 12.24 -43.62 -5.11
N GLY A 722 11.53 -42.99 -4.16
CA GLY A 722 10.10 -42.70 -4.30
C GLY A 722 9.83 -41.47 -5.17
N GLU A 723 8.58 -41.28 -5.57
CA GLU A 723 8.16 -40.09 -6.32
C GLU A 723 8.03 -38.88 -5.39
N LYS A 724 8.73 -37.80 -5.72
CA LYS A 724 8.61 -36.50 -5.05
C LYS A 724 7.45 -35.69 -5.64
N PRO A 725 6.86 -34.73 -4.89
CA PRO A 725 5.82 -33.86 -5.42
C PRO A 725 6.34 -33.04 -6.61
N ALA A 726 5.47 -32.86 -7.61
CA ALA A 726 5.81 -32.13 -8.83
C ALA A 726 6.14 -30.65 -8.59
N LYS A 727 5.62 -30.05 -7.50
CA LYS A 727 5.90 -28.67 -7.10
C LYS A 727 5.95 -28.55 -5.57
N ILE A 728 6.87 -27.73 -5.07
CA ILE A 728 6.97 -27.30 -3.67
C ILE A 728 7.06 -25.77 -3.62
N ASP A 729 6.41 -25.14 -2.64
CA ASP A 729 6.59 -23.70 -2.39
C ASP A 729 7.89 -23.42 -1.63
N ILE A 730 8.32 -22.16 -1.67
CA ILE A 730 9.59 -21.72 -1.07
C ILE A 730 9.61 -21.88 0.45
N ASP A 731 8.47 -21.70 1.13
CA ASP A 731 8.41 -21.81 2.58
C ASP A 731 8.63 -23.25 3.04
N HIS A 732 8.16 -24.23 2.27
CA HIS A 732 8.44 -25.65 2.51
C HIS A 732 9.86 -26.05 2.11
N PHE A 733 10.41 -25.49 1.03
CA PHE A 733 11.81 -25.70 0.64
C PHE A 733 12.78 -25.24 1.74
N CYS A 734 12.52 -24.09 2.36
CA CYS A 734 13.34 -23.49 3.42
C CYS A 734 13.22 -24.19 4.79
N LYS A 735 12.41 -25.26 4.93
CA LYS A 735 12.31 -26.04 6.18
C LYS A 735 13.49 -26.99 6.40
N VAL A 736 14.32 -27.20 5.37
CA VAL A 736 15.52 -28.04 5.44
C VAL A 736 16.75 -27.16 5.48
N GLU A 737 17.70 -27.51 6.34
CA GLU A 737 18.99 -26.83 6.42
C GLU A 737 19.93 -27.32 5.31
N TYR A 738 20.48 -26.37 4.53
CA TYR A 738 21.48 -26.60 3.50
C TYR A 738 22.77 -25.86 3.90
N ARG A 739 23.87 -26.60 4.06
CA ARG A 739 25.13 -26.03 4.56
C ARG A 739 26.34 -26.61 3.88
N VAL A 740 27.40 -25.82 3.79
CA VAL A 740 28.74 -26.31 3.48
C VAL A 740 29.50 -26.41 4.80
N SER A 741 30.01 -27.60 5.11
CA SER A 741 30.80 -27.87 6.30
C SER A 741 32.00 -28.75 5.97
N ASN A 742 33.20 -28.33 6.36
CA ASN A 742 34.47 -28.92 5.93
C ASN A 742 34.55 -29.05 4.39
N LYS A 743 34.13 -27.98 3.69
CA LYS A 743 34.04 -27.90 2.21
C LYS A 743 33.12 -28.93 1.55
N CYS A 744 32.30 -29.64 2.31
CA CYS A 744 31.33 -30.61 1.80
C CYS A 744 29.93 -30.02 1.89
N PHE A 745 29.16 -30.13 0.81
CA PHE A 745 27.75 -29.77 0.83
C PHE A 745 26.96 -30.82 1.61
N THR A 746 26.19 -30.35 2.57
CA THR A 746 25.38 -31.15 3.49
C THR A 746 23.95 -30.65 3.52
N ILE A 747 23.02 -31.58 3.65
CA ILE A 747 21.58 -31.32 3.74
C ILE A 747 21.10 -32.04 4.99
N ALA A 748 20.48 -31.31 5.93
CA ALA A 748 20.12 -31.84 7.24
C ALA A 748 21.30 -32.52 7.96
N GLY A 749 22.52 -32.01 7.77
CA GLY A 749 23.76 -32.56 8.35
C GLY A 749 24.33 -33.81 7.66
N ILE A 750 23.71 -34.30 6.58
CA ILE A 750 24.18 -35.48 5.82
C ILE A 750 24.80 -35.02 4.50
N LYS A 751 25.89 -35.66 4.06
CA LYS A 751 26.57 -35.28 2.80
C LYS A 751 25.67 -35.50 1.60
N ALA A 752 25.64 -34.50 0.72
CA ALA A 752 24.98 -34.56 -0.57
C ALA A 752 25.91 -35.18 -1.61
N LEU A 753 25.41 -36.16 -2.34
CA LEU A 753 26.12 -36.91 -3.37
C LEU A 753 25.49 -36.65 -4.75
N ALA A 754 26.34 -36.41 -5.73
CA ALA A 754 25.98 -36.43 -7.16
C ALA A 754 26.73 -37.57 -7.83
N ASP A 755 26.01 -38.52 -8.43
CA ASP A 755 26.57 -39.73 -9.04
C ASP A 755 27.53 -40.49 -8.09
N GLY A 756 27.09 -40.66 -6.83
CA GLY A 756 27.84 -41.36 -5.78
C GLY A 756 29.08 -40.62 -5.23
N LYS A 757 29.37 -39.39 -5.69
CA LYS A 757 30.50 -38.58 -5.20
C LYS A 757 30.01 -37.36 -4.40
N PRO A 758 30.67 -36.99 -3.29
CA PRO A 758 30.31 -35.80 -2.53
C PRO A 758 30.44 -34.52 -3.34
N VAL A 759 29.45 -33.64 -3.21
CA VAL A 759 29.52 -32.28 -3.73
C VAL A 759 30.37 -31.44 -2.78
N THR A 760 31.38 -30.76 -3.32
CA THR A 760 32.35 -29.99 -2.53
C THR A 760 32.55 -28.59 -3.09
N THR A 761 32.90 -27.66 -2.22
CA THR A 761 33.31 -26.29 -2.57
C THR A 761 34.82 -26.14 -2.52
N ASN A 762 35.37 -25.17 -3.25
CA ASN A 762 36.80 -24.88 -3.26
C ASN A 762 37.17 -23.85 -2.19
N LYS A 763 36.35 -22.80 -2.05
CA LYS A 763 36.64 -21.62 -1.23
C LYS A 763 35.71 -21.50 -0.03
N ALA A 764 34.40 -21.66 -0.24
CA ALA A 764 33.39 -21.51 0.79
C ALA A 764 33.48 -22.66 1.81
N ASP A 765 33.41 -22.34 3.11
CA ASP A 765 33.35 -23.32 4.20
C ASP A 765 32.60 -22.74 5.40
N ASN A 766 31.94 -23.59 6.18
CA ASN A 766 31.11 -23.21 7.33
C ASN A 766 30.07 -22.11 7.04
N CYS A 767 29.41 -22.19 5.89
CA CYS A 767 28.40 -21.25 5.40
C CYS A 767 27.07 -21.94 5.11
N GLU A 768 26.02 -21.14 5.05
CA GLU A 768 24.69 -21.59 4.60
C GLU A 768 24.61 -21.56 3.08
N VAL A 769 23.77 -22.40 2.52
CA VAL A 769 23.52 -22.47 1.08
C VAL A 769 22.14 -21.87 0.81
N CYS A 770 22.09 -20.90 -0.08
CA CYS A 770 20.90 -20.17 -0.49
C CYS A 770 20.51 -20.50 -1.93
#